data_AF-A0A8B3DK37-F1
#
_entry.id   AF-A0A8B3DK37-F1
#
_cell.length_a   1.000
_cell.length_b   1.000
_cell.length_c   1.000
_cell.angle_alpha   90.00
_cell.angle_beta   90.00
_cell.angle_gamma   90.00
#
_symmetry.space_group_name_H-M   'P 1'
#
loop_
_entity.id
_entity.type
_entity.pdbx_description
1 polymer ?
#
loop_
_entity_poly.entity_id
_entity_poly.type
_entity_poly.pdbx_seq_one_letter_code
_entity_poly.pdbx_strand_id
1 'polypeptide(L)'
;MSIPLAKVESHMKKNTLAWLISSLLGSTAAFANANHDLTLVEIGNQTFERIEMLKQLADKGQDTYQRDGKTYLNFQGHEYWVNFDNYPKFPFMFGEQDQAYRNVVDFVGPEWEFIWYNGGFYLIHKEFGVMNPDDTGCYVEYIPAARGSKGPNGEYIWQSDMIQNIETSDCGDLSAPSINALNVASVSDQGVQLKWATQNANDNVVLTLTESGSEPVRYDNVQSGLFIGSLKPDTRYTAELSSCNAIDCIEPQKIEFTTSAARLGYADELPLVNHLNGDLTGSIHFAQTHTTTAPNQNDVNLFPDLVIDREALLLFTPEDKTVQQVWVELSFEGTVITRLPMLPPSALAASDQPDNGRSKVVFSHHAWSLPLQWDWMKPGLSLRLTDNTDRQGDLAANELVFGGAPELIIQNIDMGMLTAPRDGNTMIKNMAKLSADYFQKIPASKLVMADYTAAYFPKVTLPNGKVYTTSSDGEGGWHGGDMREAIGKALVSTGVNNANVGITDSAGYSQAYNKRFNHITAHTNRGVYTNGIIDHGGSGGGGIVTLTATTGNEWSHELGHNYGLGHYPWYASTHDLESGWGWDALHRRFIGNLHWTGEATTNDVGGEVVPPFAGEFRFMRDAQAGGEAALLGTISHYTLEHPSQSRRVQTWLNNGFNVDLNSSTGYVRWNQESQSYEEAQTDTPVPTAAGVPVVTMLGIYDPRNELASQVYPLIYSNYGNVFELPSAPDVTYHPEGWQAVSSLSDEQIEQDLWQTMKVNNQQARICQFTYTASNGESANFVGTVSTDMARCESSEDMYWNINGQRERMISQDHDYSLLSKYGESAVTYTPNAEIGEVPLCVLDKSGTSHDGAGYFTSSHCQQFSGVKHNNGADWRYARHQGGMHQPSMISQRSCAVTVERQDGSVQNIAVASSRLNDSQSNKFHFNLEQLPLPTRVTLSCTDVNGEQVLDSLITDQNPAIDKLVGPIFVGQEHGYKQYVDEQVMFADNAALNRIDFGFVADFDKFVADNYGAGVLNNGETSAERRAGALYVYPNPVTGTRDYFLMRDISAADFPTNQAGNEGWKYLGSAENHVQFGFNPLKVDRSNIDNAQRIANYFNQPQLLTWEQASSTAWGQSENAIFIDTDESGERRYFMQKRPGVSSALPVQNTSDADWRFIGSDTDIEQYIAELNSDLAKFEAEILAWHKQDRMGVWGENNNTGTINDIYVYHFRGGYHYYRLIDGKYWYFPWPTEANPNNADWQYLGHF
;
A
#
# COMPACT_ATOMS: atom_id res chain seq x y z
N MET A 1 13.77 -76.06 -9.02
CA MET A 1 14.84 -76.09 -8.01
C MET A 1 15.02 -74.65 -7.55
N SER A 2 14.19 -74.12 -6.67
CA SER A 2 13.95 -74.47 -5.26
C SER A 2 15.06 -73.93 -4.33
N ILE A 3 14.68 -72.93 -3.52
CA ILE A 3 15.12 -72.67 -2.11
C ILE A 3 16.38 -71.78 -1.96
N PRO A 4 16.46 -70.88 -0.95
CA PRO A 4 16.31 -69.44 -1.16
C PRO A 4 17.40 -68.60 -0.44
N LEU A 5 17.13 -67.28 -0.42
CA LEU A 5 17.82 -66.16 0.18
C LEU A 5 18.54 -66.39 1.52
N ALA A 6 19.78 -65.89 1.57
CA ALA A 6 20.52 -65.60 2.78
C ALA A 6 20.03 -64.29 3.42
N LYS A 7 19.72 -64.35 4.72
CA LYS A 7 19.55 -63.20 5.63
C LYS A 7 20.91 -62.53 5.81
N VAL A 8 21.02 -61.24 5.46
CA VAL A 8 22.10 -60.38 5.95
C VAL A 8 21.67 -59.78 7.27
N GLU A 9 22.57 -59.95 8.22
CA GLU A 9 22.52 -59.53 9.61
C GLU A 9 22.53 -58.00 9.72
N SER A 10 21.57 -57.45 10.47
CA SER A 10 21.67 -56.11 11.03
C SER A 10 22.77 -56.12 12.10
N HIS A 11 23.91 -55.53 11.75
CA HIS A 11 24.97 -55.15 12.67
C HIS A 11 24.47 -54.00 13.56
N MET A 12 23.83 -54.34 14.68
CA MET A 12 23.80 -53.46 15.83
C MET A 12 25.21 -53.40 16.41
N LYS A 13 25.78 -52.19 16.44
CA LYS A 13 27.09 -51.86 17.03
C LYS A 13 27.13 -52.33 18.49
N LYS A 14 27.73 -53.50 18.71
CA LYS A 14 28.45 -53.81 19.95
C LYS A 14 29.64 -52.87 20.01
N ASN A 15 29.65 -51.94 20.97
CA ASN A 15 30.82 -51.52 21.76
C ASN A 15 30.54 -50.18 22.46
N THR A 16 30.01 -50.24 23.70
CA THR A 16 30.40 -49.40 24.86
C THR A 16 29.58 -49.81 26.09
N LEU A 17 29.72 -51.05 26.54
CA LEU A 17 29.16 -51.52 27.83
C LEU A 17 30.20 -52.24 28.68
N ALA A 18 31.46 -51.77 28.63
CA ALA A 18 32.59 -52.37 29.33
C ALA A 18 33.41 -51.41 30.19
N TRP A 19 32.94 -50.17 30.42
CA TRP A 19 33.67 -49.16 31.21
C TRP A 19 32.89 -48.51 32.36
N LEU A 20 31.80 -49.13 32.82
CA LEU A 20 31.02 -48.65 34.00
C LEU A 20 30.88 -49.68 35.13
N ILE A 21 31.56 -50.83 35.08
CA ILE A 21 31.53 -51.84 36.15
C ILE A 21 32.77 -51.73 37.08
N SER A 22 33.72 -50.83 36.79
CA SER A 22 34.99 -50.74 37.55
C SER A 22 35.01 -49.66 38.65
N SER A 23 33.96 -48.87 38.83
CA SER A 23 33.89 -47.81 39.87
C SER A 23 32.94 -48.07 41.03
N LEU A 24 32.21 -49.19 41.05
CA LEU A 24 31.22 -49.50 42.10
C LEU A 24 31.73 -50.36 43.27
N LEU A 25 33.04 -50.66 43.31
CA LEU A 25 33.68 -51.35 44.45
C LEU A 25 34.78 -50.48 45.03
N GLY A 26 34.42 -49.38 45.69
CA GLY A 26 35.43 -48.44 46.14
C GLY A 26 35.04 -47.31 47.08
N SER A 27 34.00 -47.41 47.92
CA SER A 27 33.89 -46.60 49.15
C SER A 27 32.64 -46.94 49.94
N THR A 28 32.83 -47.56 51.10
CA THR A 28 31.86 -47.59 52.20
C THR A 28 31.68 -46.19 52.78
N ALA A 29 30.42 -45.83 53.07
CA ALA A 29 29.94 -44.65 53.81
C ALA A 29 29.61 -43.38 52.99
N ALA A 30 28.39 -43.34 52.44
CA ALA A 30 27.47 -42.20 52.47
C ALA A 30 26.07 -42.70 52.05
N PHE A 31 25.20 -42.99 53.01
CA PHE A 31 23.79 -43.28 52.76
C PHE A 31 22.95 -42.05 53.13
N ALA A 32 21.89 -41.84 52.35
CA ALA A 32 20.82 -40.85 52.49
C ALA A 32 21.16 -39.42 52.03
N ASN A 33 20.96 -39.17 50.74
CA ASN A 33 20.22 -37.99 50.28
C ASN A 33 19.29 -38.47 49.17
N ALA A 34 17.98 -38.49 49.42
CA ALA A 34 17.01 -38.62 48.34
C ALA A 34 17.25 -37.46 47.37
N ASN A 35 17.39 -37.77 46.08
CA ASN A 35 17.59 -36.73 45.08
C ASN A 35 16.20 -36.17 44.75
N HIS A 36 15.83 -35.05 45.36
CA HIS A 36 14.47 -34.48 45.29
C HIS A 36 14.13 -33.90 43.88
N ASP A 37 15.07 -33.97 42.94
CA ASP A 37 14.95 -33.36 41.61
C ASP A 37 14.78 -34.40 40.47
N LEU A 38 14.61 -35.69 40.77
CA LEU A 38 14.39 -36.72 39.74
C LEU A 38 12.93 -36.74 39.25
N THR A 39 12.78 -36.92 37.94
CA THR A 39 11.47 -37.08 37.28
C THR A 39 10.88 -38.47 37.50
N LEU A 40 9.56 -38.64 37.31
CA LEU A 40 8.90 -39.95 37.37
C LEU A 40 9.58 -40.99 36.46
N VAL A 41 9.91 -40.60 35.23
CA VAL A 41 10.56 -41.48 34.25
C VAL A 41 11.97 -41.88 34.70
N GLU A 42 12.76 -40.94 35.22
CA GLU A 42 14.09 -41.25 35.77
C GLU A 42 14.00 -42.16 36.99
N ILE A 43 13.02 -41.93 37.87
CA ILE A 43 12.76 -42.78 39.04
C ILE A 43 12.38 -44.19 38.60
N GLY A 44 11.53 -44.34 37.59
CA GLY A 44 11.15 -45.63 37.03
C GLY A 44 12.34 -46.37 36.44
N ASN A 45 13.11 -45.71 35.58
CA ASN A 45 14.30 -46.28 34.95
C ASN A 45 15.34 -46.72 35.99
N GLN A 46 15.66 -45.86 36.97
CA GLN A 46 16.60 -46.21 38.04
C GLN A 46 16.07 -47.36 38.92
N THR A 47 14.75 -47.41 39.15
CA THR A 47 14.11 -48.51 39.88
C THR A 47 14.32 -49.84 39.15
N PHE A 48 14.08 -49.87 37.84
CA PHE A 48 14.27 -51.07 37.03
C PHE A 48 15.73 -51.47 36.88
N GLU A 49 16.65 -50.52 36.73
CA GLU A 49 18.09 -50.78 36.75
C GLU A 49 18.54 -51.41 38.08
N ARG A 50 18.04 -50.90 39.22
CA ARG A 50 18.34 -51.49 40.52
C ARG A 50 17.76 -52.90 40.65
N ILE A 51 16.53 -53.12 40.18
CA ILE A 51 15.90 -54.45 40.17
C ILE A 51 16.71 -55.43 39.31
N GLU A 52 17.21 -55.01 38.16
CA GLU A 52 18.06 -55.82 37.29
C GLU A 52 19.42 -56.11 37.95
N MET A 53 20.01 -55.14 38.66
CA MET A 53 21.21 -55.35 39.47
C MET A 53 20.98 -56.42 40.55
N LEU A 54 19.84 -56.37 41.25
CA LEU A 54 19.47 -57.37 42.26
C LEU A 54 19.27 -58.75 41.64
N LYS A 55 18.64 -58.83 40.47
CA LYS A 55 18.50 -60.05 39.70
C LYS A 55 19.86 -60.65 39.32
N GLN A 56 20.83 -59.82 38.90
CA GLN A 56 22.19 -60.28 38.60
C GLN A 56 22.94 -60.82 39.84
N LEU A 57 22.73 -60.22 41.02
CA LEU A 57 23.26 -60.77 42.27
C LEU A 57 22.66 -62.15 42.55
N ALA A 58 21.34 -62.28 42.38
CA ALA A 58 20.65 -63.55 42.57
C ALA A 58 21.07 -64.63 41.56
N ASP A 59 21.25 -64.29 40.28
CA ASP A 59 21.75 -65.19 39.24
C ASP A 59 23.18 -65.71 39.53
N LYS A 60 24.03 -64.84 40.11
CA LYS A 60 25.39 -65.19 40.52
C LYS A 60 25.45 -65.94 41.87
N GLY A 61 24.30 -66.12 42.53
CA GLY A 61 24.21 -66.68 43.88
C GLY A 61 24.84 -65.81 44.97
N GLN A 62 25.18 -64.55 44.67
CA GLN A 62 25.81 -63.61 45.60
C GLN A 62 24.77 -63.08 46.59
N ASP A 63 25.08 -63.16 47.88
CA ASP A 63 24.19 -62.78 48.99
C ASP A 63 22.81 -63.46 48.95
N THR A 64 22.73 -64.64 48.31
CA THR A 64 21.53 -65.48 48.30
C THR A 64 21.62 -66.65 49.25
N TYR A 65 20.49 -67.08 49.81
CA TYR A 65 20.38 -68.29 50.60
C TYR A 65 19.00 -68.95 50.43
N GLN A 66 18.92 -70.23 50.76
CA GLN A 66 17.68 -71.01 50.66
C GLN A 66 16.97 -71.07 52.02
N ARG A 67 15.66 -70.81 52.04
CA ARG A 67 14.78 -70.99 53.20
C ARG A 67 13.43 -71.51 52.74
N ASP A 68 12.99 -72.63 53.31
CA ASP A 68 11.69 -73.27 53.02
C ASP A 68 11.40 -73.53 51.53
N GLY A 69 12.43 -73.95 50.78
CA GLY A 69 12.33 -74.23 49.33
C GLY A 69 12.24 -72.99 48.45
N LYS A 70 12.52 -71.81 49.00
CA LYS A 70 12.57 -70.52 48.30
C LYS A 70 13.96 -69.90 48.41
N THR A 71 14.38 -69.24 47.34
CA THR A 71 15.61 -68.44 47.29
C THR A 71 15.33 -67.04 47.85
N TYR A 72 16.14 -66.58 48.79
CA TYR A 72 16.11 -65.21 49.30
C TYR A 72 17.42 -64.51 48.95
N LEU A 73 17.34 -63.23 48.56
CA LEU A 73 18.46 -62.31 48.35
C LEU A 73 18.52 -61.34 49.53
N ASN A 74 19.67 -61.23 50.19
CA ASN A 74 19.89 -60.20 51.21
C ASN A 74 20.46 -58.94 50.54
N PHE A 75 19.73 -57.83 50.61
CA PHE A 75 20.18 -56.55 50.11
C PHE A 75 19.94 -55.45 51.15
N GLN A 76 21.01 -54.71 51.49
CA GLN A 76 21.02 -53.67 52.52
C GLN A 76 20.36 -54.10 53.85
N GLY A 77 20.58 -55.36 54.28
CA GLY A 77 20.05 -55.88 55.54
C GLY A 77 18.58 -56.30 55.50
N HIS A 78 17.92 -56.27 54.33
CA HIS A 78 16.58 -56.80 54.12
C HIS A 78 16.59 -58.06 53.23
N GLU A 79 15.66 -58.99 53.48
CA GLU A 79 15.61 -60.29 52.82
C GLU A 79 14.48 -60.33 51.78
N TYR A 80 14.81 -60.29 50.49
CA TYR A 80 13.85 -60.34 49.39
C TYR A 80 13.68 -61.76 48.89
N TRP A 81 12.46 -62.29 48.90
CA TRP A 81 12.16 -63.55 48.22
C TRP A 81 12.28 -63.33 46.71
N VAL A 82 13.15 -64.05 46.00
CA VAL A 82 13.22 -63.93 44.54
C VAL A 82 12.26 -64.92 43.86
N ASN A 83 11.69 -64.52 42.72
CA ASN A 83 10.81 -65.36 41.92
C ASN A 83 11.58 -66.47 41.19
N PHE A 84 10.90 -67.19 40.31
CA PHE A 84 11.51 -68.31 39.59
C PHE A 84 12.52 -67.90 38.50
N ASP A 85 12.56 -66.62 38.13
CA ASP A 85 13.51 -66.01 37.19
C ASP A 85 14.53 -65.10 37.92
N ASN A 86 14.65 -65.27 39.24
CA ASN A 86 15.55 -64.58 40.15
C ASN A 86 15.30 -63.07 40.37
N TYR A 87 14.14 -62.55 39.95
CA TYR A 87 13.72 -61.18 40.26
C TYR A 87 13.19 -61.04 41.69
N PRO A 88 13.49 -59.94 42.42
CA PRO A 88 13.06 -59.75 43.80
C PRO A 88 11.55 -59.55 43.92
N LYS A 89 10.94 -60.18 44.92
CA LYS A 89 9.57 -59.91 45.38
C LYS A 89 9.58 -59.05 46.63
N PHE A 90 8.71 -58.07 46.66
CA PHE A 90 8.57 -57.14 47.76
C PHE A 90 7.52 -57.61 48.77
N PRO A 91 7.79 -57.44 50.08
CA PRO A 91 6.92 -57.92 51.14
C PRO A 91 5.67 -57.05 51.28
N PHE A 92 4.53 -57.67 51.62
CA PHE A 92 3.31 -56.93 51.96
C PHE A 92 3.56 -55.97 53.14
N MET A 93 3.17 -54.70 53.00
CA MET A 93 3.37 -53.67 54.02
C MET A 93 2.28 -53.69 55.10
N PHE A 94 2.66 -53.45 56.35
CA PHE A 94 1.74 -53.18 57.47
C PHE A 94 2.13 -51.84 58.14
N GLY A 95 1.30 -50.80 58.00
CA GLY A 95 1.59 -49.45 58.54
C GLY A 95 2.68 -48.70 57.73
N GLU A 96 3.35 -47.71 58.33
CA GLU A 96 4.37 -46.84 57.70
C GLU A 96 5.75 -47.52 57.49
N GLN A 97 5.79 -48.84 57.26
CA GLN A 97 7.05 -49.59 57.11
C GLN A 97 7.38 -49.87 55.65
N ASP A 98 7.86 -48.86 54.91
CA ASP A 98 8.28 -48.99 53.50
C ASP A 98 9.81 -49.14 53.33
N GLN A 99 10.56 -49.35 54.43
CA GLN A 99 12.02 -49.47 54.41
C GLN A 99 12.52 -50.56 53.43
N ALA A 100 11.78 -51.65 53.26
CA ALA A 100 12.11 -52.70 52.29
C ALA A 100 12.05 -52.19 50.83
N TYR A 101 11.20 -51.22 50.53
CA TYR A 101 11.10 -50.60 49.22
C TYR A 101 12.17 -49.52 49.07
N ARG A 102 12.32 -48.66 50.08
CA ARG A 102 13.32 -47.59 50.11
C ARG A 102 14.77 -48.08 50.17
N ASN A 103 15.03 -49.31 50.58
CA ASN A 103 16.36 -49.91 50.44
C ASN A 103 16.73 -50.15 48.96
N VAL A 104 15.74 -50.45 48.11
CA VAL A 104 15.93 -50.68 46.68
C VAL A 104 15.82 -49.36 45.93
N VAL A 105 14.78 -48.58 46.20
CA VAL A 105 14.53 -47.27 45.63
C VAL A 105 14.97 -46.21 46.64
N ASP A 106 16.27 -46.11 46.88
CA ASP A 106 16.89 -45.26 47.92
C ASP A 106 17.04 -43.79 47.50
N PHE A 107 16.60 -43.46 46.30
CA PHE A 107 16.73 -42.15 45.66
C PHE A 107 15.43 -41.32 45.65
N VAL A 108 14.33 -41.81 46.24
CA VAL A 108 13.04 -41.08 46.34
C VAL A 108 12.73 -40.60 47.76
N GLY A 109 12.13 -39.41 47.88
CA GLY A 109 11.78 -38.79 49.16
C GLY A 109 10.39 -39.17 49.69
N PRO A 110 9.92 -38.53 50.78
CA PRO A 110 8.61 -38.80 51.40
C PRO A 110 7.40 -38.40 50.55
N GLU A 111 7.60 -37.62 49.49
CA GLU A 111 6.60 -37.24 48.48
C GLU A 111 6.15 -38.40 47.59
N TRP A 112 6.92 -39.49 47.57
CA TRP A 112 6.59 -40.73 46.87
C TRP A 112 6.03 -41.81 47.81
N GLU A 113 4.99 -42.49 47.36
CA GLU A 113 4.27 -43.54 48.08
C GLU A 113 4.32 -44.87 47.32
N PHE A 114 4.62 -45.95 48.05
CA PHE A 114 4.59 -47.31 47.54
C PHE A 114 3.24 -47.97 47.85
N ILE A 115 2.65 -48.62 46.86
CA ILE A 115 1.42 -49.41 46.99
C ILE A 115 1.73 -50.83 46.56
N TRP A 116 1.72 -51.78 47.51
CA TRP A 116 2.03 -53.17 47.22
C TRP A 116 0.97 -53.82 46.33
N TYR A 117 1.41 -54.59 45.33
CA TYR A 117 0.51 -55.38 44.48
C TYR A 117 1.21 -56.64 43.95
N ASN A 118 0.60 -57.83 44.16
CA ASN A 118 1.05 -59.13 43.63
C ASN A 118 2.55 -59.47 43.79
N GLY A 119 3.17 -59.03 44.90
CA GLY A 119 4.58 -59.27 45.19
C GLY A 119 5.53 -58.25 44.56
N GLY A 120 5.01 -57.22 43.92
CA GLY A 120 5.71 -56.02 43.49
C GLY A 120 5.03 -54.77 44.07
N PHE A 121 5.05 -53.65 43.35
CA PHE A 121 4.46 -52.39 43.79
C PHE A 121 4.15 -51.43 42.64
N TYR A 122 3.24 -50.50 42.94
CA TYR A 122 3.13 -49.20 42.29
C TYR A 122 3.86 -48.16 43.13
N LEU A 123 4.61 -47.27 42.49
CA LEU A 123 5.26 -46.12 43.10
C LEU A 123 4.65 -44.86 42.50
N ILE A 124 4.01 -44.05 43.33
CA ILE A 124 3.23 -42.88 42.92
C ILE A 124 3.65 -41.63 43.67
N HIS A 125 3.53 -40.47 43.02
CA HIS A 125 3.73 -39.18 43.68
C HIS A 125 2.46 -38.71 44.37
N LYS A 126 2.56 -38.09 45.55
CA LYS A 126 1.39 -37.68 46.35
C LYS A 126 0.55 -36.55 45.74
N GLU A 127 1.16 -35.73 44.88
CA GLU A 127 0.48 -34.56 44.30
C GLU A 127 -0.14 -34.83 42.93
N PHE A 128 0.54 -35.60 42.07
CA PHE A 128 0.15 -35.82 40.68
C PHE A 128 -0.03 -37.30 40.31
N GLY A 129 0.23 -38.22 41.24
CA GLY A 129 0.07 -39.65 41.02
C GLY A 129 -1.41 -40.05 40.99
N VAL A 130 -1.83 -40.70 39.90
CA VAL A 130 -3.20 -41.19 39.71
C VAL A 130 -3.13 -42.64 39.24
N MET A 131 -4.07 -43.47 39.69
CA MET A 131 -4.26 -44.84 39.19
C MET A 131 -5.73 -45.03 38.84
N ASN A 132 -6.02 -45.18 37.55
CA ASN A 132 -7.39 -45.34 37.05
C ASN A 132 -7.76 -46.82 36.87
N PRO A 133 -9.07 -47.15 36.86
CA PRO A 133 -9.54 -48.53 36.68
C PRO A 133 -9.29 -49.14 35.29
N ASP A 134 -8.87 -48.34 34.31
CA ASP A 134 -8.59 -48.74 32.91
C ASP A 134 -7.09 -48.85 32.62
N ASP A 135 -6.29 -49.03 33.68
CA ASP A 135 -4.83 -49.14 33.67
C ASP A 135 -4.07 -47.86 33.24
N THR A 136 -4.79 -46.75 32.99
CA THR A 136 -4.19 -45.42 32.80
C THR A 136 -3.78 -44.78 34.14
N GLY A 137 -2.82 -43.86 34.13
CA GLY A 137 -2.44 -43.11 35.33
C GLY A 137 -1.08 -42.42 35.27
N CYS A 138 -0.47 -42.25 36.43
CA CYS A 138 0.85 -41.65 36.63
C CYS A 138 1.62 -42.36 37.75
N TYR A 139 2.37 -43.40 37.38
CA TYR A 139 3.01 -44.31 38.33
C TYR A 139 4.13 -45.14 37.71
N VAL A 140 5.06 -45.61 38.56
CA VAL A 140 6.00 -46.68 38.20
C VAL A 140 5.44 -48.00 38.72
N GLU A 141 5.27 -48.97 37.84
CA GLU A 141 4.78 -50.31 38.17
C GLU A 141 5.88 -51.34 38.01
N TYR A 142 6.09 -52.13 39.07
CA TYR A 142 6.89 -53.33 39.02
C TYR A 142 6.08 -54.50 39.56
N ILE A 143 5.87 -55.55 38.76
CA ILE A 143 5.27 -56.81 39.20
C ILE A 143 6.17 -57.96 38.74
N PRO A 144 6.77 -58.73 39.67
CA PRO A 144 7.64 -59.84 39.31
C PRO A 144 6.83 -60.99 38.68
N ALA A 145 7.40 -61.65 37.67
CA ALA A 145 6.76 -62.81 37.04
C ALA A 145 6.36 -63.86 38.08
N ALA A 146 5.18 -64.44 37.90
CA ALA A 146 4.62 -65.42 38.82
C ALA A 146 4.01 -66.61 38.07
N ARG A 147 4.03 -67.78 38.71
CA ARG A 147 3.45 -69.00 38.15
C ARG A 147 2.85 -69.85 39.26
N GLY A 148 1.73 -70.49 38.97
CA GLY A 148 1.04 -71.40 39.88
C GLY A 148 1.79 -72.70 40.10
N SER A 149 1.14 -73.69 40.70
CA SER A 149 1.66 -75.06 40.77
C SER A 149 1.64 -75.73 39.39
N LYS A 150 2.54 -76.69 39.14
CA LYS A 150 2.46 -77.53 37.94
C LYS A 150 1.31 -78.53 38.06
N GLY A 151 0.49 -78.63 37.03
CA GLY A 151 -0.53 -79.66 36.88
C GLY A 151 0.06 -81.04 36.55
N PRO A 152 -0.77 -82.10 36.52
CA PRO A 152 -0.33 -83.47 36.25
C PRO A 152 0.36 -83.67 34.88
N ASN A 153 0.10 -82.76 33.94
CA ASN A 153 0.66 -82.71 32.57
C ASN A 153 1.98 -81.91 32.47
N GLY A 154 2.48 -81.32 33.57
CA GLY A 154 3.74 -80.58 33.61
C GLY A 154 3.64 -79.09 33.26
N GLU A 155 2.47 -78.62 32.82
CA GLU A 155 2.15 -77.20 32.59
C GLU A 155 1.75 -76.50 33.88
N TYR A 156 1.93 -75.18 33.94
CA TYR A 156 1.57 -74.36 35.11
C TYR A 156 0.08 -73.98 35.07
N ILE A 157 -0.63 -74.08 36.20
CA ILE A 157 -2.07 -73.81 36.31
C ILE A 157 -2.43 -72.36 35.91
N TRP A 158 -1.49 -71.43 36.10
CA TRP A 158 -1.51 -70.08 35.57
C TRP A 158 -0.07 -69.55 35.53
N GLN A 159 0.19 -68.57 34.66
CA GLN A 159 1.44 -67.82 34.59
C GLN A 159 1.10 -66.35 34.35
N SER A 160 1.90 -65.46 34.93
CA SER A 160 1.90 -64.03 34.62
C SER A 160 3.32 -63.61 34.31
N ASP A 161 3.46 -62.84 33.24
CA ASP A 161 4.74 -62.26 32.86
C ASP A 161 5.13 -61.16 33.86
N MET A 162 6.40 -60.75 33.79
CA MET A 162 6.88 -59.59 34.54
C MET A 162 6.32 -58.31 33.93
N ILE A 163 5.94 -57.36 34.79
CA ILE A 163 5.56 -56.02 34.37
C ILE A 163 6.62 -55.05 34.93
N GLN A 164 7.16 -54.24 34.03
CA GLN A 164 7.96 -53.04 34.32
C GLN A 164 7.37 -51.95 33.44
N ASN A 165 6.57 -51.07 34.03
CA ASN A 165 5.89 -50.01 33.31
C ASN A 165 6.12 -48.66 33.98
N ILE A 166 6.26 -47.61 33.18
CA ILE A 166 6.21 -46.22 33.64
C ILE A 166 4.99 -45.64 32.95
N GLU A 167 3.90 -45.49 33.70
CA GLU A 167 2.66 -44.96 33.17
C GLU A 167 2.63 -43.45 33.34
N THR A 168 2.33 -42.72 32.26
CA THR A 168 2.29 -41.25 32.22
C THR A 168 1.08 -40.73 31.45
N SER A 169 0.11 -41.58 31.14
CA SER A 169 -1.07 -41.24 30.35
C SER A 169 -2.01 -40.22 31.04
N ASP A 170 -2.00 -40.17 32.37
CA ASP A 170 -2.84 -39.28 33.18
C ASP A 170 -2.15 -38.89 34.50
N CYS A 171 -1.45 -37.76 34.49
CA CYS A 171 -0.74 -37.17 35.62
C CYS A 171 -1.44 -35.91 36.18
N GLY A 172 -2.77 -35.86 36.10
CA GLY A 172 -3.55 -34.69 36.50
C GLY A 172 -3.32 -33.49 35.58
N ASP A 173 -2.91 -32.34 36.14
CA ASP A 173 -2.63 -31.11 35.37
C ASP A 173 -1.25 -31.13 34.66
N LEU A 174 -0.45 -32.17 34.89
CA LEU A 174 0.84 -32.36 34.25
C LEU A 174 0.71 -33.31 33.05
N SER A 175 1.47 -33.03 32.00
CA SER A 175 1.63 -33.90 30.85
C SER A 175 3.11 -34.03 30.53
N ALA A 176 3.52 -35.14 29.90
CA ALA A 176 4.92 -35.31 29.50
C ALA A 176 5.38 -34.09 28.66
N PRO A 177 6.57 -33.54 28.93
CA PRO A 177 7.06 -32.38 28.19
C PRO A 177 7.16 -32.71 26.71
N SER A 178 6.81 -31.76 25.86
CA SER A 178 6.92 -31.92 24.41
C SER A 178 7.45 -30.64 23.77
N ILE A 179 8.62 -30.72 23.15
CA ILE A 179 9.14 -29.66 22.26
C ILE A 179 9.51 -30.29 20.95
N ASN A 180 8.84 -29.85 19.88
CA ASN A 180 9.15 -30.23 18.52
C ASN A 180 9.50 -29.00 17.69
N ALA A 181 10.34 -29.22 16.67
CA ALA A 181 10.67 -28.24 15.63
C ALA A 181 11.31 -26.93 16.15
N LEU A 182 12.38 -27.03 16.96
CA LEU A 182 13.23 -25.87 17.25
C LEU A 182 13.80 -25.31 15.94
N ASN A 183 13.46 -24.07 15.61
CA ASN A 183 13.91 -23.41 14.40
C ASN A 183 14.36 -21.97 14.66
N VAL A 184 15.25 -21.50 13.80
CA VAL A 184 15.66 -20.10 13.73
C VAL A 184 14.62 -19.35 12.90
N ALA A 185 13.89 -18.42 13.53
CA ALA A 185 12.81 -17.67 12.89
C ALA A 185 13.32 -16.40 12.21
N SER A 186 14.33 -15.73 12.78
CA SER A 186 14.99 -14.58 12.17
C SER A 186 16.41 -14.41 12.73
N VAL A 187 17.30 -13.81 11.93
CA VAL A 187 18.70 -13.53 12.30
C VAL A 187 19.09 -12.16 11.77
N SER A 188 19.69 -11.34 12.62
CA SER A 188 20.43 -10.13 12.23
C SER A 188 21.92 -10.29 12.50
N ASP A 189 22.67 -9.22 12.36
CA ASP A 189 24.09 -9.16 12.73
C ASP A 189 24.29 -9.15 14.25
N GLN A 190 23.28 -8.76 15.02
CA GLN A 190 23.35 -8.67 16.49
C GLN A 190 22.26 -9.43 17.24
N GLY A 191 21.44 -10.25 16.57
CA GLY A 191 20.39 -10.98 17.27
C GLY A 191 19.78 -12.14 16.51
N VAL A 192 19.05 -12.97 17.25
CA VAL A 192 18.34 -14.14 16.74
C VAL A 192 16.97 -14.26 17.40
N GLN A 193 15.97 -14.71 16.64
CA GLN A 193 14.73 -15.22 17.18
C GLN A 193 14.65 -16.73 17.02
N LEU A 194 14.31 -17.43 18.10
CA LEU A 194 14.10 -18.87 18.12
C LEU A 194 12.62 -19.20 18.37
N LYS A 195 12.09 -20.18 17.65
CA LYS A 195 10.71 -20.66 17.78
C LYS A 195 10.65 -22.18 17.84
N TRP A 196 9.59 -22.68 18.47
CA TRP A 196 9.24 -24.09 18.56
C TRP A 196 7.71 -24.26 18.68
N ALA A 197 7.19 -25.43 18.33
CA ALA A 197 5.75 -25.62 18.08
C ALA A 197 4.91 -25.95 19.33
N THR A 198 5.49 -26.66 20.30
CA THR A 198 4.78 -27.17 21.48
C THR A 198 5.55 -26.83 22.75
N GLN A 199 4.84 -26.42 23.80
CA GLN A 199 5.37 -26.22 25.14
C GLN A 199 4.20 -26.34 26.12
N ASN A 200 4.34 -27.17 27.14
CA ASN A 200 3.33 -27.23 28.19
C ASN A 200 3.55 -26.07 29.18
N ALA A 201 2.48 -25.58 29.80
CA ALA A 201 2.56 -24.44 30.71
C ALA A 201 3.43 -24.67 31.95
N ASN A 202 3.55 -25.93 32.38
CA ASN A 202 4.30 -26.35 33.58
C ASN A 202 5.72 -26.83 33.27
N ASP A 203 6.16 -26.75 32.01
CA ASP A 203 7.50 -27.16 31.62
C ASP A 203 8.53 -26.09 32.01
N ASN A 204 9.62 -26.52 32.67
CA ASN A 204 10.82 -25.71 32.80
C ASN A 204 11.63 -25.84 31.50
N VAL A 205 11.49 -24.84 30.65
CA VAL A 205 12.20 -24.76 29.37
C VAL A 205 13.45 -23.91 29.53
N VAL A 206 14.61 -24.49 29.24
CA VAL A 206 15.91 -23.84 29.35
C VAL A 206 16.57 -23.80 27.99
N LEU A 207 17.04 -22.63 27.59
CA LEU A 207 17.85 -22.46 26.40
C LEU A 207 19.29 -22.14 26.79
N THR A 208 20.24 -22.87 26.23
CA THR A 208 21.67 -22.59 26.32
C THR A 208 22.20 -22.17 24.97
N LEU A 209 22.78 -20.97 24.88
CA LEU A 209 23.39 -20.43 23.67
C LEU A 209 24.91 -20.43 23.81
N THR A 210 25.61 -21.07 22.87
CA THR A 210 27.08 -21.18 22.89
C THR A 210 27.67 -20.51 21.66
N GLU A 211 28.50 -19.48 21.86
CA GLU A 211 29.40 -18.96 20.82
C GLU A 211 30.54 -19.96 20.61
N SER A 212 30.93 -20.19 19.35
CA SER A 212 32.02 -21.12 19.04
C SER A 212 33.32 -20.76 19.77
N GLY A 213 33.74 -21.61 20.72
CA GLY A 213 34.97 -21.41 21.50
C GLY A 213 34.83 -20.56 22.76
N SER A 214 33.61 -20.20 23.17
CA SER A 214 33.30 -19.45 24.39
C SER A 214 32.45 -20.27 25.38
N GLU A 215 32.31 -19.74 26.60
CA GLU A 215 31.40 -20.31 27.60
C GLU A 215 29.92 -20.13 27.20
N PRO A 216 29.06 -21.13 27.45
CA PRO A 216 27.62 -21.03 27.15
C PRO A 216 26.90 -20.00 28.03
N VAL A 217 25.91 -19.31 27.46
CA VAL A 217 24.97 -18.43 28.16
C VAL A 217 23.64 -19.15 28.32
N ARG A 218 23.10 -19.16 29.55
CA ARG A 218 21.86 -19.86 29.90
C ARG A 218 20.69 -18.89 30.07
N TYR A 219 19.53 -19.27 29.54
CA TYR A 219 18.25 -18.58 29.66
C TYR A 219 17.22 -19.55 30.23
N ASP A 220 16.63 -19.20 31.37
CA ASP A 220 15.69 -20.05 32.11
C ASP A 220 14.23 -19.64 31.88
N ASN A 221 13.31 -20.59 31.96
CA ASN A 221 11.85 -20.40 31.81
C ASN A 221 11.47 -19.67 30.51
N VAL A 222 12.12 -20.03 29.40
CA VAL A 222 11.90 -19.36 28.10
C VAL A 222 10.59 -19.81 27.45
N GLN A 223 10.06 -18.96 26.57
CA GLN A 223 8.86 -19.25 25.77
C GLN A 223 9.15 -19.15 24.27
N SER A 224 8.35 -19.85 23.48
CA SER A 224 8.48 -19.86 22.02
C SER A 224 8.35 -18.44 21.45
N GLY A 225 9.28 -18.06 20.58
CA GLY A 225 9.39 -16.69 20.08
C GLY A 225 10.49 -15.86 20.75
N LEU A 226 11.29 -16.47 21.62
CA LEU A 226 12.43 -15.87 22.32
C LEU A 226 13.39 -15.14 21.38
N PHE A 227 13.64 -13.87 21.67
CA PHE A 227 14.68 -13.06 21.05
C PHE A 227 15.92 -12.96 21.96
N ILE A 228 17.09 -13.12 21.36
CA ILE A 228 18.38 -12.88 22.01
C ILE A 228 19.13 -11.85 21.18
N GLY A 229 19.41 -10.70 21.79
CA GLY A 229 20.19 -9.60 21.19
C GLY A 229 21.64 -9.55 21.67
N SER A 230 22.35 -8.51 21.25
CA SER A 230 23.78 -8.25 21.57
C SER A 230 24.75 -9.37 21.15
N LEU A 231 24.41 -10.09 20.08
CA LEU A 231 25.30 -11.08 19.46
C LEU A 231 26.38 -10.38 18.62
N LYS A 232 27.46 -11.10 18.32
CA LYS A 232 28.53 -10.60 17.45
C LYS A 232 28.17 -10.85 15.99
N PRO A 233 28.46 -9.92 15.06
CA PRO A 233 28.33 -10.16 13.62
C PRO A 233 29.23 -11.32 13.12
N ASP A 234 28.86 -11.93 12.00
CA ASP A 234 29.61 -13.01 11.32
C ASP A 234 30.06 -14.15 12.26
N THR A 235 29.27 -14.48 13.27
CA THR A 235 29.65 -15.40 14.35
C THR A 235 28.70 -16.59 14.42
N ARG A 236 29.26 -17.80 14.53
CA ARG A 236 28.51 -19.06 14.65
C ARG A 236 28.12 -19.33 16.09
N TYR A 237 26.86 -19.68 16.30
CA TYR A 237 26.29 -20.05 17.58
C TYR A 237 25.60 -21.42 17.49
N THR A 238 25.60 -22.13 18.63
CA THR A 238 24.79 -23.34 18.84
C THR A 238 23.78 -23.05 19.95
N ALA A 239 22.50 -23.19 19.64
CA ALA A 239 21.39 -23.09 20.57
C ALA A 239 20.91 -24.49 20.95
N GLU A 240 20.87 -24.78 22.26
CA GLU A 240 20.40 -26.04 22.83
C GLU A 240 19.20 -25.77 23.74
N LEU A 241 18.05 -26.37 23.41
CA LEU A 241 16.79 -26.19 24.12
C LEU A 241 16.42 -27.49 24.84
N SER A 242 16.26 -27.43 26.16
CA SER A 242 15.75 -28.53 26.98
C SER A 242 14.40 -28.17 27.58
N SER A 243 13.56 -29.18 27.80
CA SER A 243 12.28 -29.07 28.50
C SER A 243 12.15 -30.19 29.50
N CYS A 244 11.88 -29.82 30.74
CA CYS A 244 11.74 -30.76 31.85
C CYS A 244 10.56 -30.38 32.72
N ASN A 245 9.83 -31.37 33.22
CA ASN A 245 8.88 -31.19 34.32
C ASN A 245 8.97 -32.39 35.28
N ALA A 246 8.07 -32.49 36.25
CA ALA A 246 8.13 -33.55 37.26
C ALA A 246 7.93 -34.98 36.69
N ILE A 247 7.40 -35.12 35.47
CA ILE A 247 7.15 -36.42 34.82
C ILE A 247 8.38 -36.89 34.06
N ASP A 248 8.98 -36.04 33.21
CA ASP A 248 10.09 -36.42 32.31
C ASP A 248 10.92 -35.21 31.86
N CYS A 249 12.03 -35.48 31.17
CA CYS A 249 12.89 -34.52 30.48
C CYS A 249 13.13 -34.99 29.04
N ILE A 250 12.85 -34.14 28.05
CA ILE A 250 13.13 -34.48 26.65
C ILE A 250 14.62 -34.43 26.33
N GLU A 251 15.03 -35.17 25.29
CA GLU A 251 16.36 -35.00 24.71
C GLU A 251 16.53 -33.56 24.19
N PRO A 252 17.59 -32.83 24.58
CA PRO A 252 17.77 -31.44 24.18
C PRO A 252 17.83 -31.27 22.66
N GLN A 253 17.00 -30.38 22.13
CA GLN A 253 16.99 -30.02 20.71
C GLN A 253 18.12 -29.03 20.43
N LYS A 254 18.88 -29.24 19.36
CA LYS A 254 20.01 -28.36 18.99
C LYS A 254 19.82 -27.77 17.60
N ILE A 255 20.14 -26.49 17.47
CA ILE A 255 20.22 -25.81 16.18
C ILE A 255 21.45 -24.91 16.13
N GLU A 256 22.07 -24.82 14.94
CA GLU A 256 23.18 -23.91 14.70
C GLU A 256 22.75 -22.80 13.74
N PHE A 257 23.29 -21.60 13.97
CA PHE A 257 23.12 -20.47 13.07
C PHE A 257 24.36 -19.59 13.06
N THR A 258 24.45 -18.73 12.04
CA THR A 258 25.50 -17.71 11.94
C THR A 258 24.82 -16.35 11.81
N THR A 259 25.21 -15.40 12.64
CA THR A 259 24.74 -14.01 12.55
C THR A 259 25.17 -13.37 11.22
N SER A 260 24.42 -12.36 10.78
CA SER A 260 24.75 -11.65 9.54
C SER A 260 26.01 -10.80 9.68
N ALA A 261 26.55 -10.37 8.53
CA ALA A 261 27.60 -9.36 8.48
C ALA A 261 27.16 -8.04 9.13
N ALA A 262 28.11 -7.34 9.74
CA ALA A 262 27.87 -6.12 10.52
C ALA A 262 27.08 -5.05 9.75
N ARG A 263 26.12 -4.43 10.42
CA ARG A 263 25.23 -3.40 9.85
C ARG A 263 25.30 -2.12 10.67
N LEU A 264 24.99 -1.00 10.02
CA LEU A 264 24.85 0.30 10.67
C LEU A 264 23.41 0.46 11.16
N GLY A 265 23.22 0.80 12.43
CA GLY A 265 21.90 1.11 13.00
C GLY A 265 21.61 2.59 12.89
N TYR A 266 20.57 2.97 12.15
CA TYR A 266 20.22 4.37 11.92
C TYR A 266 19.73 5.07 13.20
N ALA A 267 18.75 4.49 13.90
CA ALA A 267 18.11 5.09 15.06
C ALA A 267 18.73 4.68 16.40
N ASP A 268 19.84 3.93 16.41
CA ASP A 268 20.40 3.38 17.64
C ASP A 268 21.01 4.43 18.57
N GLU A 269 21.50 5.53 17.99
CA GLU A 269 22.12 6.64 18.74
C GLU A 269 21.12 7.74 19.11
N LEU A 270 19.85 7.61 18.67
CA LEU A 270 18.82 8.58 19.00
C LEU A 270 18.45 8.50 20.50
N PRO A 271 18.25 9.65 21.18
CA PRO A 271 17.80 9.66 22.56
C PRO A 271 16.45 8.95 22.72
N LEU A 272 16.34 8.09 23.74
CA LEU A 272 15.08 7.45 24.09
C LEU A 272 14.21 8.40 24.91
N VAL A 273 12.98 8.58 24.46
CA VAL A 273 11.90 9.28 25.18
C VAL A 273 10.87 8.24 25.61
N ASN A 274 10.66 8.07 26.91
CA ASN A 274 9.62 7.16 27.40
C ASN A 274 8.22 7.73 27.13
N HIS A 275 7.37 6.94 26.47
CA HIS A 275 5.98 7.28 26.20
C HIS A 275 4.97 6.44 26.99
N LEU A 276 5.44 5.46 27.74
CA LEU A 276 4.59 4.49 28.44
C LEU A 276 4.47 4.82 29.93
N ASN A 277 3.29 4.53 30.48
CA ASN A 277 3.01 4.58 31.91
C ASN A 277 3.08 3.15 32.48
N GLY A 278 4.09 2.86 33.29
CA GLY A 278 4.28 1.54 33.89
C GLY A 278 5.74 1.26 34.24
N ASP A 279 6.07 -0.01 34.47
CA ASP A 279 7.43 -0.50 34.75
C ASP A 279 8.15 -1.02 33.50
N LEU A 280 7.44 -1.22 32.39
CA LEU A 280 8.03 -1.33 31.05
C LEU A 280 8.11 0.06 30.42
N THR A 281 9.33 0.59 30.30
CA THR A 281 9.61 1.91 29.74
C THR A 281 10.23 1.82 28.35
N GLY A 282 9.92 2.80 27.49
CA GLY A 282 10.51 2.89 26.17
C GLY A 282 9.80 3.86 25.24
N SER A 283 10.40 4.05 24.07
CA SER A 283 9.87 4.93 23.04
C SER A 283 8.86 4.23 22.15
N ILE A 284 7.73 4.90 21.91
CA ILE A 284 6.71 4.48 20.95
C ILE A 284 6.74 5.44 19.77
N HIS A 285 6.78 4.89 18.56
CA HIS A 285 6.56 5.64 17.34
C HIS A 285 5.64 4.84 16.42
N PHE A 286 4.98 5.54 15.50
CA PHE A 286 4.14 4.96 14.48
C PHE A 286 4.69 5.36 13.12
N ALA A 287 4.91 4.40 12.22
CA ALA A 287 5.31 4.70 10.86
C ALA A 287 4.10 4.66 9.93
N GLN A 288 3.64 5.82 9.50
CA GLN A 288 2.62 5.98 8.44
C GLN A 288 3.23 6.58 7.18
N THR A 289 3.63 7.85 7.25
CA THR A 289 4.50 8.48 6.25
C THR A 289 5.94 8.58 6.74
N HIS A 290 6.14 8.73 8.05
CA HIS A 290 7.43 8.88 8.71
C HIS A 290 7.49 8.07 10.00
N THR A 291 8.68 7.57 10.36
CA THR A 291 8.94 6.86 11.61
C THR A 291 9.03 7.78 12.84
N THR A 292 8.98 9.10 12.66
CA THR A 292 9.07 10.11 13.73
C THR A 292 7.73 10.44 14.37
N THR A 293 6.61 9.98 13.81
CA THR A 293 5.29 10.22 14.41
C THR A 293 5.19 9.53 15.77
N ALA A 294 5.12 10.32 16.83
CA ALA A 294 4.98 9.87 18.21
C ALA A 294 3.49 9.85 18.62
N PRO A 295 3.14 9.24 19.77
CA PRO A 295 1.78 9.30 20.31
C PRO A 295 1.23 10.72 20.48
N ASN A 296 2.07 11.66 20.93
CA ASN A 296 1.72 13.05 21.21
C ASN A 296 2.95 13.97 21.01
N GLN A 297 2.77 15.28 21.24
CA GLN A 297 3.81 16.31 21.11
C GLN A 297 4.40 16.47 19.69
N ASN A 298 3.73 15.91 18.67
CA ASN A 298 4.14 16.05 17.27
C ASN A 298 4.08 17.51 16.80
N ASP A 299 3.22 18.34 17.38
CA ASP A 299 3.14 19.77 17.10
C ASP A 299 4.39 20.54 17.54
N VAL A 300 4.94 20.20 18.70
CA VAL A 300 6.17 20.77 19.24
C VAL A 300 7.38 20.36 18.39
N ASN A 301 7.43 19.09 17.98
CA ASN A 301 8.54 18.53 17.20
C ASN A 301 8.41 18.76 15.69
N LEU A 302 7.33 19.41 15.23
CA LEU A 302 7.01 19.61 13.81
C LEU A 302 6.91 18.28 13.02
N PHE A 303 6.36 17.24 13.62
CA PHE A 303 6.09 15.95 12.98
C PHE A 303 4.60 15.79 12.64
N PRO A 304 4.22 14.96 11.65
CA PRO A 304 2.82 14.70 11.37
C PRO A 304 2.17 13.93 12.53
N ASP A 305 0.91 14.26 12.83
CA ASP A 305 0.04 13.52 13.76
C ASP A 305 -0.42 12.19 13.14
N LEU A 306 -1.01 11.30 13.93
CA LEU A 306 -1.53 10.03 13.44
C LEU A 306 -2.74 10.25 12.52
N VAL A 307 -2.63 9.89 11.24
CA VAL A 307 -3.76 9.93 10.29
C VAL A 307 -4.73 8.81 10.66
N ILE A 308 -6.00 9.12 10.90
CA ILE A 308 -7.00 8.07 11.17
C ILE A 308 -7.30 7.27 9.91
N ASP A 309 -7.82 6.07 10.10
CA ASP A 309 -8.22 5.16 9.01
C ASP A 309 -7.07 4.93 8.01
N ARG A 310 -5.84 4.86 8.53
CA ARG A 310 -4.62 4.57 7.78
C ARG A 310 -3.75 3.63 8.58
N GLU A 311 -3.32 2.54 7.94
CA GLU A 311 -2.43 1.56 8.56
C GLU A 311 -1.12 2.20 9.07
N ALA A 312 -0.55 1.62 10.12
CA ALA A 312 0.68 2.11 10.72
C ALA A 312 1.58 0.95 11.14
N LEU A 313 2.89 1.13 11.10
CA LEU A 313 3.82 0.25 11.81
C LEU A 313 4.07 0.80 13.21
N LEU A 314 3.63 0.10 14.25
CA LEU A 314 4.00 0.41 15.63
C LEU A 314 5.46 0.00 15.85
N LEU A 315 6.26 0.94 16.34
CA LEU A 315 7.66 0.75 16.70
C LEU A 315 7.81 0.98 18.21
N PHE A 316 8.37 -0.02 18.90
CA PHE A 316 8.67 0.07 20.33
C PHE A 316 10.16 -0.16 20.56
N THR A 317 10.85 0.82 21.14
CA THR A 317 12.25 0.67 21.54
C THR A 317 12.33 0.69 23.06
N PRO A 318 12.52 -0.46 23.73
CA PRO A 318 12.63 -0.50 25.18
C PRO A 318 13.91 0.18 25.65
N GLU A 319 13.83 0.81 26.82
CA GLU A 319 15.03 1.29 27.54
C GLU A 319 15.87 0.09 28.01
N ASP A 320 15.21 -0.96 28.49
CA ASP A 320 15.85 -2.23 28.82
C ASP A 320 16.11 -3.07 27.56
N LYS A 321 17.38 -3.20 27.19
CA LYS A 321 17.82 -3.99 26.03
C LYS A 321 17.82 -5.50 26.27
N THR A 322 17.48 -5.95 27.48
CA THR A 322 17.39 -7.39 27.83
C THR A 322 16.04 -8.00 27.55
N VAL A 323 15.04 -7.21 27.11
CA VAL A 323 13.72 -7.69 26.71
C VAL A 323 13.83 -8.77 25.63
N GLN A 324 13.22 -9.93 25.88
CA GLN A 324 13.30 -11.10 25.00
C GLN A 324 12.01 -11.36 24.22
N GLN A 325 10.90 -10.80 24.66
CA GLN A 325 9.62 -10.87 23.96
C GLN A 325 8.72 -9.73 24.41
N VAL A 326 7.91 -9.20 23.49
CA VAL A 326 6.92 -8.16 23.76
C VAL A 326 5.59 -8.55 23.13
N TRP A 327 4.50 -8.35 23.86
CA TRP A 327 3.14 -8.43 23.36
C TRP A 327 2.45 -7.08 23.49
N VAL A 328 1.55 -6.79 22.55
CA VAL A 328 0.68 -5.62 22.57
C VAL A 328 -0.75 -6.09 22.66
N GLU A 329 -1.45 -5.66 23.69
CA GLU A 329 -2.90 -5.71 23.79
C GLU A 329 -3.48 -4.41 23.25
N LEU A 330 -4.32 -4.52 22.22
CA LEU A 330 -5.01 -3.38 21.60
C LEU A 330 -6.43 -3.34 22.12
N SER A 331 -6.85 -2.17 22.61
CA SER A 331 -8.21 -1.92 23.04
C SER A 331 -8.82 -0.72 22.32
N PHE A 332 -10.13 -0.77 22.09
CA PHE A 332 -10.91 0.35 21.55
C PHE A 332 -12.03 0.68 22.53
N GLU A 333 -12.08 1.95 22.97
CA GLU A 333 -13.02 2.42 24.00
C GLU A 333 -13.03 1.54 25.27
N GLY A 334 -11.85 1.04 25.64
CA GLY A 334 -11.67 0.17 26.81
C GLY A 334 -12.01 -1.31 26.60
N THR A 335 -12.42 -1.72 25.39
CA THR A 335 -12.67 -3.13 25.05
C THR A 335 -11.48 -3.71 24.30
N VAL A 336 -10.91 -4.82 24.78
CA VAL A 336 -9.81 -5.52 24.11
C VAL A 336 -10.27 -6.06 22.76
N ILE A 337 -9.61 -5.63 21.69
CA ILE A 337 -9.79 -6.15 20.33
C ILE A 337 -8.99 -7.43 20.16
N THR A 338 -7.69 -7.37 20.48
CA THR A 338 -6.75 -8.47 20.25
C THR A 338 -5.46 -8.28 21.06
N ARG A 339 -4.70 -9.37 21.24
CA ARG A 339 -3.34 -9.38 21.80
C ARG A 339 -2.40 -10.06 20.81
N LEU A 340 -1.34 -9.36 20.41
CA LEU A 340 -0.41 -9.82 19.37
C LEU A 340 1.04 -9.75 19.84
N PRO A 341 1.91 -10.74 19.52
CA PRO A 341 3.33 -10.62 19.75
C PRO A 341 3.95 -9.62 18.77
N MET A 342 4.88 -8.78 19.23
CA MET A 342 5.67 -7.93 18.36
C MET A 342 6.77 -8.73 17.66
N LEU A 343 7.13 -8.29 16.46
CA LEU A 343 8.32 -8.77 15.76
C LEU A 343 9.58 -8.22 16.47
N PRO A 344 10.58 -9.08 16.75
CA PRO A 344 11.82 -8.64 17.39
C PRO A 344 12.71 -7.83 16.44
N PRO A 345 13.76 -7.16 16.96
CA PRO A 345 14.71 -6.41 16.15
C PRO A 345 15.38 -7.23 15.03
N SER A 346 15.62 -8.53 15.23
CA SER A 346 16.16 -9.40 14.16
C SER A 346 15.19 -9.67 13.00
N ALA A 347 13.90 -9.42 13.20
CA ALA A 347 12.84 -9.54 12.20
C ALA A 347 12.34 -8.18 11.70
N LEU A 348 13.03 -7.09 12.04
CA LEU A 348 12.66 -5.75 11.59
C LEU A 348 12.73 -5.67 10.05
N ALA A 349 11.79 -4.94 9.46
CA ALA A 349 11.75 -4.73 8.01
C ALA A 349 13.05 -4.10 7.49
N ALA A 350 13.47 -4.52 6.30
CA ALA A 350 14.64 -3.94 5.64
C ALA A 350 14.37 -2.52 5.13
N SER A 351 15.44 -1.76 4.88
CA SER A 351 15.38 -0.50 4.13
C SER A 351 15.25 -0.75 2.62
N ASP A 352 14.96 0.31 1.88
CA ASP A 352 14.97 0.34 0.41
C ASP A 352 16.38 0.50 -0.18
N GLN A 353 17.43 0.23 0.60
CA GLN A 353 18.82 0.30 0.15
C GLN A 353 19.09 -0.74 -0.96
N PRO A 354 19.58 -0.33 -2.14
CA PRO A 354 20.00 -1.25 -3.19
C PRO A 354 21.26 -2.02 -2.80
N ASP A 355 21.47 -3.19 -3.43
CA ASP A 355 22.72 -3.91 -3.26
C ASP A 355 23.83 -3.35 -4.14
N ASN A 356 24.74 -2.61 -3.53
CA ASN A 356 25.80 -1.86 -4.22
C ASN A 356 27.18 -2.00 -3.55
N GLY A 357 27.35 -3.03 -2.71
CA GLY A 357 28.62 -3.32 -2.03
C GLY A 357 29.00 -2.36 -0.89
N ARG A 358 28.11 -1.44 -0.50
CA ARG A 358 28.29 -0.51 0.63
C ARG A 358 27.80 -1.13 1.95
N SER A 359 28.16 -0.51 3.07
CA SER A 359 27.67 -0.90 4.41
C SER A 359 26.14 -0.96 4.43
N LYS A 360 25.58 -2.06 4.95
CA LYS A 360 24.13 -2.23 5.05
C LYS A 360 23.60 -1.42 6.23
N VAL A 361 22.49 -0.71 6.02
CA VAL A 361 21.85 0.12 7.05
C VAL A 361 20.50 -0.47 7.43
N VAL A 362 20.30 -0.72 8.72
CA VAL A 362 19.02 -1.12 9.32
C VAL A 362 18.43 0.06 10.09
N PHE A 363 17.10 0.08 10.25
CA PHE A 363 16.47 1.16 11.01
C PHE A 363 16.95 1.19 12.47
N SER A 364 16.95 0.06 13.17
CA SER A 364 17.53 -0.06 14.51
C SER A 364 17.86 -1.51 14.86
N HIS A 365 18.86 -1.72 15.72
CA HIS A 365 19.15 -3.02 16.35
C HIS A 365 18.28 -3.29 17.60
N HIS A 366 17.42 -2.35 17.99
CA HIS A 366 16.68 -2.40 19.26
C HIS A 366 15.16 -2.23 19.14
N ALA A 367 14.65 -1.81 17.98
CA ALA A 367 13.24 -1.56 17.77
C ALA A 367 12.46 -2.86 17.51
N TRP A 368 11.44 -3.10 18.33
CA TRP A 368 10.38 -4.07 18.10
C TRP A 368 9.32 -3.46 17.17
N SER A 369 8.65 -4.28 16.37
CA SER A 369 7.66 -3.77 15.42
C SER A 369 6.37 -4.58 15.36
N LEU A 370 5.24 -3.92 15.10
CA LEU A 370 3.94 -4.55 14.92
C LEU A 370 3.10 -3.76 13.89
N PRO A 371 2.71 -4.36 12.75
CA PRO A 371 1.78 -3.73 11.83
C PRO A 371 0.38 -3.60 12.45
N LEU A 372 -0.19 -2.40 12.39
CA LEU A 372 -1.54 -2.06 12.85
C LEU A 372 -2.47 -1.84 11.66
N GLN A 373 -3.66 -2.43 11.71
CA GLN A 373 -4.67 -2.30 10.66
C GLN A 373 -5.25 -0.89 10.64
N TRP A 374 -5.65 -0.42 9.46
CA TRP A 374 -6.11 0.95 9.26
C TRP A 374 -7.36 1.28 10.09
N ASP A 375 -8.28 0.33 10.23
CA ASP A 375 -9.55 0.48 10.93
C ASP A 375 -9.41 0.53 12.47
N TRP A 376 -8.25 0.14 12.99
CA TRP A 376 -7.88 0.29 14.41
C TRP A 376 -7.35 1.69 14.72
N MET A 377 -6.81 2.40 13.72
CA MET A 377 -6.14 3.69 13.89
C MET A 377 -7.15 4.83 13.95
N LYS A 378 -7.79 5.01 15.11
CA LYS A 378 -8.78 6.07 15.34
C LYS A 378 -8.89 6.45 16.83
N PRO A 379 -9.43 7.64 17.15
CA PRO A 379 -9.64 8.08 18.53
C PRO A 379 -10.41 7.04 19.35
N GLY A 380 -9.93 6.74 20.55
CA GLY A 380 -10.44 5.66 21.39
C GLY A 380 -9.56 4.40 21.43
N LEU A 381 -8.57 4.29 20.54
CA LEU A 381 -7.52 3.27 20.61
C LEU A 381 -6.66 3.44 21.87
N SER A 382 -6.29 2.36 22.55
CA SER A 382 -5.26 2.35 23.60
C SER A 382 -4.41 1.08 23.49
N LEU A 383 -3.16 1.15 23.94
CA LEU A 383 -2.20 0.06 23.85
C LEU A 383 -1.69 -0.32 25.25
N ARG A 384 -1.58 -1.61 25.52
CA ARG A 384 -0.83 -2.15 26.66
C ARG A 384 0.28 -3.05 26.16
N LEU A 385 1.52 -2.70 26.49
CA LEU A 385 2.68 -3.52 26.20
C LEU A 385 2.99 -4.38 27.41
N THR A 386 3.34 -5.65 27.19
CA THR A 386 3.81 -6.56 28.23
C THR A 386 5.02 -7.31 27.73
N ASP A 387 6.03 -7.48 28.56
CA ASP A 387 7.22 -8.26 28.22
C ASP A 387 7.21 -9.67 28.84
N ASN A 388 8.25 -10.46 28.57
CA ASN A 388 8.39 -11.83 29.09
C ASN A 388 8.68 -11.91 30.59
N THR A 389 8.78 -10.78 31.29
CA THR A 389 8.94 -10.68 32.75
C THR A 389 7.71 -10.08 33.43
N ASP A 390 6.59 -10.01 32.71
CA ASP A 390 5.31 -9.44 33.12
C ASP A 390 5.35 -7.94 33.46
N ARG A 391 6.41 -7.22 33.04
CA ARG A 391 6.42 -5.75 33.11
C ARG A 391 5.43 -5.19 32.11
N GLN A 392 4.75 -4.12 32.48
CA GLN A 392 3.68 -3.51 31.73
C GLN A 392 3.96 -2.03 31.44
N GLY A 393 3.57 -1.59 30.26
CA GLY A 393 3.61 -0.19 29.86
C GLY A 393 2.33 0.16 29.12
N ASP A 394 1.54 1.06 29.69
CA ASP A 394 0.26 1.49 29.15
C ASP A 394 0.41 2.81 28.39
N LEU A 395 -0.26 2.88 27.23
CA LEU A 395 -0.49 4.09 26.47
C LEU A 395 -2.01 4.32 26.36
N ALA A 396 -2.51 5.29 27.11
CA ALA A 396 -3.94 5.55 27.22
C ALA A 396 -4.47 6.26 25.96
N ALA A 397 -5.77 6.11 25.69
CA ALA A 397 -6.39 6.66 24.48
C ALA A 397 -6.29 8.19 24.37
N ASN A 398 -6.29 8.89 25.49
CA ASN A 398 -6.13 10.35 25.55
C ASN A 398 -4.68 10.83 25.41
N GLU A 399 -3.71 9.91 25.33
CA GLU A 399 -2.30 10.21 25.06
C GLU A 399 -1.95 10.07 23.58
N LEU A 400 -2.89 9.63 22.74
CA LEU A 400 -2.77 9.55 21.29
C LEU A 400 -3.43 10.78 20.64
N VAL A 401 -2.66 11.49 19.83
CA VAL A 401 -3.13 12.64 19.05
C VAL A 401 -3.30 12.24 17.59
N PHE A 402 -4.55 12.28 17.14
CA PHE A 402 -4.91 11.97 15.76
C PHE A 402 -5.15 13.25 14.94
N GLY A 403 -4.78 13.20 13.67
CA GLY A 403 -5.28 14.06 12.60
C GLY A 403 -6.45 13.40 11.86
N GLY A 404 -7.12 14.12 10.96
CA GLY A 404 -8.27 13.57 10.23
C GLY A 404 -7.94 12.43 9.27
N ALA A 405 -8.95 11.98 8.54
CA ALA A 405 -8.85 11.05 7.41
C ALA A 405 -9.05 11.83 6.09
N PRO A 406 -8.13 12.73 5.73
CA PRO A 406 -8.32 13.54 4.54
C PRO A 406 -8.24 12.66 3.30
N GLU A 407 -9.15 12.93 2.38
CA GLU A 407 -9.15 12.35 1.04
C GLU A 407 -8.48 13.32 0.08
N LEU A 408 -7.59 12.85 -0.78
CA LEU A 408 -6.96 13.65 -1.84
C LEU A 408 -7.35 13.11 -3.22
N ILE A 409 -7.86 13.97 -4.08
CA ILE A 409 -8.19 13.65 -5.47
C ILE A 409 -7.20 14.35 -6.40
N ILE A 410 -6.55 13.59 -7.28
CA ILE A 410 -5.67 14.11 -8.33
C ILE A 410 -6.23 13.70 -9.70
N GLN A 411 -6.66 14.69 -10.47
CA GLN A 411 -7.13 14.53 -11.84
C GLN A 411 -5.93 14.65 -12.80
N ASN A 412 -5.73 13.68 -13.68
CA ASN A 412 -4.62 13.67 -14.64
C ASN A 412 -5.13 13.90 -16.06
N ILE A 413 -4.48 14.79 -16.81
CA ILE A 413 -4.81 15.01 -18.23
C ILE A 413 -3.55 15.26 -19.07
N ASP A 414 -3.45 14.62 -20.24
CA ASP A 414 -2.43 14.95 -21.26
C ASP A 414 -3.07 15.79 -22.37
N MET A 415 -2.42 16.88 -22.78
CA MET A 415 -3.01 17.79 -23.76
C MET A 415 -2.01 18.37 -24.76
N GLY A 416 -2.50 18.61 -25.97
CA GLY A 416 -1.74 19.20 -27.07
C GLY A 416 -2.46 20.40 -27.67
N MET A 417 -1.80 21.56 -27.66
CA MET A 417 -2.32 22.83 -28.17
C MET A 417 -1.72 23.11 -29.56
N LEU A 418 -2.53 23.02 -30.61
CA LEU A 418 -2.10 23.10 -32.02
C LEU A 418 -1.16 21.97 -32.47
N THR A 419 -1.01 20.93 -31.64
CA THR A 419 -0.25 19.70 -31.89
C THR A 419 -0.90 18.56 -31.12
N ALA A 420 -0.66 17.30 -31.48
CA ALA A 420 -1.14 16.15 -30.69
C ALA A 420 -0.54 16.16 -29.27
N PRO A 421 -1.22 15.60 -28.26
CA PRO A 421 -0.67 15.35 -26.92
C PRO A 421 0.65 14.56 -26.98
N ARG A 422 1.47 14.63 -25.93
CA ARG A 422 2.82 14.05 -25.96
C ARG A 422 2.82 12.52 -25.80
N ASP A 423 1.78 11.95 -25.20
CA ASP A 423 1.76 10.57 -24.70
C ASP A 423 2.93 10.31 -23.72
N GLY A 424 3.24 11.31 -22.89
CA GLY A 424 4.39 11.28 -21.99
C GLY A 424 4.05 11.20 -20.51
N ASN A 425 2.80 10.92 -20.15
CA ASN A 425 2.34 10.85 -18.76
C ASN A 425 2.55 9.43 -18.20
N THR A 426 3.69 9.21 -17.55
CA THR A 426 4.06 7.91 -16.96
C THR A 426 3.13 7.53 -15.80
N MET A 427 2.57 8.51 -15.07
CA MET A 427 1.60 8.29 -14.01
C MET A 427 0.36 7.57 -14.56
N ILE A 428 -0.26 8.09 -15.63
CA ILE A 428 -1.41 7.44 -16.26
C ILE A 428 -1.05 6.02 -16.74
N LYS A 429 0.13 5.85 -17.34
CA LYS A 429 0.58 4.54 -17.87
C LYS A 429 0.80 3.46 -16.79
N ASN A 430 1.00 3.84 -15.53
CA ASN A 430 1.26 2.91 -14.41
C ASN A 430 0.49 3.33 -13.15
N MET A 431 -0.78 3.72 -13.33
CA MET A 431 -1.52 4.49 -12.32
C MET A 431 -1.65 3.77 -10.98
N ALA A 432 -1.95 2.47 -10.93
CA ALA A 432 -2.09 1.81 -9.62
C ALA A 432 -0.76 1.72 -8.87
N LYS A 433 0.33 1.36 -9.55
CA LYS A 433 1.68 1.30 -8.95
C LYS A 433 2.14 2.67 -8.44
N LEU A 434 2.05 3.68 -9.29
CA LEU A 434 2.57 5.01 -8.98
C LEU A 434 1.68 5.76 -7.98
N SER A 435 0.39 5.45 -7.90
CA SER A 435 -0.49 5.98 -6.86
C SER A 435 -0.22 5.33 -5.50
N ALA A 436 0.00 4.02 -5.47
CA ALA A 436 0.31 3.29 -4.23
C ALA A 436 1.61 3.77 -3.58
N ASP A 437 2.65 4.07 -4.37
CA ASP A 437 3.90 4.65 -3.87
C ASP A 437 3.75 6.12 -3.45
N TYR A 438 3.05 6.96 -4.24
CA TYR A 438 2.82 8.36 -3.83
C TYR A 438 2.02 8.46 -2.53
N PHE A 439 1.05 7.57 -2.31
CA PHE A 439 0.28 7.48 -1.06
C PHE A 439 1.17 7.30 0.17
N GLN A 440 2.33 6.63 0.04
CA GLN A 440 3.29 6.47 1.14
C GLN A 440 3.94 7.82 1.55
N LYS A 441 3.93 8.83 0.67
CA LYS A 441 4.64 10.11 0.89
C LYS A 441 3.78 11.20 1.51
N ILE A 442 2.46 11.09 1.34
CA ILE A 442 1.50 12.12 1.79
C ILE A 442 0.69 11.63 2.98
N PRO A 443 0.39 12.47 3.98
CA PRO A 443 -0.40 12.08 5.15
C PRO A 443 -1.92 12.13 4.85
N ALA A 444 -2.36 11.30 3.90
CA ALA A 444 -3.76 11.13 3.53
C ALA A 444 -4.32 9.77 3.98
N SER A 445 -5.62 9.67 4.24
CA SER A 445 -6.26 8.37 4.53
C SER A 445 -6.73 7.69 3.24
N LYS A 446 -7.17 8.48 2.25
CA LYS A 446 -7.51 8.00 0.90
C LYS A 446 -6.90 8.88 -0.19
N LEU A 447 -6.37 8.24 -1.23
CA LEU A 447 -5.94 8.89 -2.48
C LEU A 447 -6.80 8.37 -3.63
N VAL A 448 -7.35 9.28 -4.42
CA VAL A 448 -8.02 8.99 -5.69
C VAL A 448 -7.19 9.57 -6.83
N MET A 449 -6.66 8.69 -7.68
CA MET A 449 -6.00 9.07 -8.92
C MET A 449 -6.97 8.86 -10.08
N ALA A 450 -7.31 9.92 -10.77
CA ALA A 450 -8.30 9.94 -11.83
C ALA A 450 -7.67 10.30 -13.17
N ASP A 451 -8.30 9.85 -14.25
CA ASP A 451 -7.82 10.00 -15.63
C ASP A 451 -8.83 10.79 -16.45
N TYR A 452 -8.33 11.72 -17.26
CA TYR A 452 -9.07 12.40 -18.31
C TYR A 452 -8.54 11.96 -19.68
N THR A 453 -9.45 11.82 -20.64
CA THR A 453 -9.09 11.54 -22.03
C THR A 453 -8.11 12.59 -22.55
N ALA A 454 -7.06 12.15 -23.24
CA ALA A 454 -6.07 13.05 -23.82
C ALA A 454 -6.73 14.08 -24.76
N ALA A 455 -6.42 15.36 -24.55
CA ALA A 455 -7.11 16.47 -25.20
C ALA A 455 -6.28 17.08 -26.34
N TYR A 456 -6.78 17.02 -27.57
CA TYR A 456 -6.19 17.70 -28.71
C TYR A 456 -6.97 18.96 -29.08
N PHE A 457 -6.31 20.12 -29.06
CA PHE A 457 -6.89 21.41 -29.42
C PHE A 457 -6.33 21.91 -30.75
N PRO A 458 -6.97 21.60 -31.89
CA PRO A 458 -6.51 22.04 -33.22
C PRO A 458 -6.71 23.55 -33.47
N LYS A 459 -7.61 24.17 -32.71
CA LYS A 459 -7.90 25.60 -32.70
C LYS A 459 -7.87 26.07 -31.25
N VAL A 460 -7.18 27.17 -30.99
CA VAL A 460 -7.08 27.78 -29.66
C VAL A 460 -7.56 29.22 -29.74
N THR A 461 -8.63 29.53 -29.02
CA THR A 461 -9.13 30.89 -28.81
C THR A 461 -8.75 31.34 -27.40
N LEU A 462 -7.98 32.41 -27.29
CA LEU A 462 -7.57 32.99 -26.01
C LEU A 462 -8.66 33.93 -25.47
N PRO A 463 -8.71 34.19 -24.15
CA PRO A 463 -9.69 35.12 -23.57
C PRO A 463 -9.56 36.58 -24.04
N ASN A 464 -8.46 36.96 -24.69
CA ASN A 464 -8.33 38.28 -25.32
C ASN A 464 -8.92 38.34 -26.75
N GLY A 465 -9.60 37.28 -27.21
CA GLY A 465 -10.22 37.17 -28.53
C GLY A 465 -9.30 36.70 -29.64
N LYS A 466 -8.02 36.44 -29.34
CA LYS A 466 -7.06 35.95 -30.33
C LYS A 466 -7.30 34.47 -30.66
N VAL A 467 -7.22 34.12 -31.94
CA VAL A 467 -7.47 32.76 -32.43
C VAL A 467 -6.24 32.22 -33.15
N TYR A 468 -5.76 31.06 -32.71
CA TYR A 468 -4.66 30.32 -33.32
C TYR A 468 -5.14 29.01 -33.94
N THR A 469 -4.57 28.67 -35.09
CA THR A 469 -4.85 27.41 -35.81
C THR A 469 -3.58 26.69 -36.28
N THR A 470 -2.41 27.31 -36.14
CA THR A 470 -1.12 26.77 -36.60
C THR A 470 -0.03 26.94 -35.56
N SER A 471 0.21 28.17 -35.09
CA SER A 471 1.11 28.48 -33.98
C SER A 471 0.62 29.69 -33.20
N SER A 472 1.04 29.81 -31.94
CA SER A 472 0.97 31.07 -31.19
C SER A 472 1.89 32.15 -31.82
N ASP A 473 1.58 33.43 -31.60
CA ASP A 473 2.48 34.54 -31.99
C ASP A 473 3.56 34.83 -30.92
N GLY A 474 3.47 34.19 -29.75
CA GLY A 474 4.45 34.29 -28.68
C GLY A 474 5.48 33.16 -28.70
N GLU A 475 6.53 33.32 -27.91
CA GLU A 475 7.46 32.24 -27.58
C GLU A 475 6.91 31.38 -26.44
N GLY A 476 7.12 30.07 -26.53
CA GLY A 476 6.86 29.13 -25.46
C GLY A 476 8.13 28.83 -24.66
N GLY A 477 7.96 28.34 -23.43
CA GLY A 477 9.07 27.84 -22.63
C GLY A 477 8.62 26.79 -21.61
N TRP A 478 9.59 26.26 -20.87
CA TRP A 478 9.29 25.27 -19.83
C TRP A 478 8.35 25.84 -18.74
N HIS A 479 8.45 27.14 -18.42
CA HIS A 479 7.54 27.86 -17.51
C HIS A 479 6.80 29.04 -18.17
N GLY A 480 6.72 29.10 -19.51
CA GLY A 480 6.22 30.27 -20.22
C GLY A 480 5.41 29.94 -21.47
N GLY A 481 4.64 30.92 -21.93
CA GLY A 481 3.81 30.81 -23.13
C GLY A 481 2.35 31.22 -22.88
N ASP A 482 1.75 31.93 -23.82
CA ASP A 482 0.36 32.41 -23.69
C ASP A 482 -0.66 31.26 -23.60
N MET A 483 -0.53 30.23 -24.45
CA MET A 483 -1.42 29.07 -24.40
C MET A 483 -1.24 28.23 -23.12
N ARG A 484 -0.02 28.13 -22.57
CA ARG A 484 0.23 27.47 -21.27
C ARG A 484 -0.63 28.09 -20.17
N GLU A 485 -0.57 29.42 -20.04
CA GLU A 485 -1.27 30.15 -18.99
C GLU A 485 -2.79 30.21 -19.21
N ALA A 486 -3.22 30.50 -20.44
CA ALA A 486 -4.62 30.71 -20.76
C ALA A 486 -5.41 29.40 -20.90
N ILE A 487 -4.81 28.39 -21.51
CA ILE A 487 -5.50 27.15 -21.87
C ILE A 487 -5.15 26.04 -20.90
N GLY A 488 -3.87 25.70 -20.77
CA GLY A 488 -3.44 24.61 -19.90
C GLY A 488 -3.85 24.83 -18.44
N LYS A 489 -3.52 26.01 -17.91
CA LYS A 489 -3.80 26.37 -16.52
C LYS A 489 -5.22 26.92 -16.33
N ALA A 490 -5.55 28.07 -16.92
CA ALA A 490 -6.81 28.74 -16.66
C ALA A 490 -8.03 27.99 -17.24
N LEU A 491 -8.05 27.64 -18.52
CA LEU A 491 -9.22 26.95 -19.10
C LEU A 491 -9.36 25.52 -18.57
N VAL A 492 -8.32 24.70 -18.68
CA VAL A 492 -8.41 23.26 -18.42
C VAL A 492 -8.29 22.95 -16.93
N SER A 493 -7.14 23.18 -16.28
CA SER A 493 -6.98 22.77 -14.88
C SER A 493 -7.93 23.48 -13.92
N THR A 494 -8.02 24.80 -13.98
CA THR A 494 -8.99 25.53 -13.15
C THR A 494 -10.43 25.22 -13.57
N GLY A 495 -10.70 24.96 -14.86
CA GLY A 495 -12.03 24.56 -15.31
C GLY A 495 -12.46 23.21 -14.74
N VAL A 496 -11.61 22.19 -14.79
CA VAL A 496 -11.83 20.88 -14.17
C VAL A 496 -12.05 21.02 -12.67
N ASN A 497 -11.21 21.81 -11.98
CA ASN A 497 -11.36 22.09 -10.56
C ASN A 497 -12.73 22.75 -10.24
N ASN A 498 -13.08 23.81 -10.96
CA ASN A 498 -14.33 24.55 -10.77
C ASN A 498 -15.58 23.70 -11.08
N ALA A 499 -15.53 22.89 -12.14
CA ALA A 499 -16.61 21.98 -12.51
C ALA A 499 -16.88 20.95 -11.39
N ASN A 500 -15.83 20.50 -10.70
CA ASN A 500 -15.94 19.55 -9.58
C ASN A 500 -16.43 20.18 -8.27
N VAL A 501 -16.57 21.50 -8.19
CA VAL A 501 -17.17 22.23 -7.04
C VAL A 501 -18.44 23.01 -7.43
N GLY A 502 -18.99 22.74 -8.62
CA GLY A 502 -20.28 23.29 -9.06
C GLY A 502 -20.26 24.75 -9.54
N ILE A 503 -19.09 25.31 -9.87
CA ILE A 503 -18.98 26.66 -10.43
C ILE A 503 -19.05 26.55 -11.96
N THR A 504 -20.04 27.17 -12.60
CA THR A 504 -20.32 27.03 -14.04
C THR A 504 -19.48 27.92 -14.95
N ASP A 505 -19.05 29.09 -14.47
CA ASP A 505 -18.31 30.07 -15.27
C ASP A 505 -17.43 30.98 -14.41
N SER A 506 -16.45 31.61 -15.05
CA SER A 506 -15.57 32.61 -14.44
C SER A 506 -14.88 33.47 -15.51
N ALA A 507 -14.10 34.49 -15.13
CA ALA A 507 -13.30 35.27 -16.08
C ALA A 507 -12.25 34.39 -16.79
N GLY A 508 -12.00 34.61 -18.08
CA GLY A 508 -11.25 33.66 -18.91
C GLY A 508 -9.81 33.39 -18.50
N TYR A 509 -9.06 34.41 -18.04
CA TYR A 509 -7.70 34.26 -17.50
C TYR A 509 -7.67 33.91 -16.00
N SER A 510 -8.82 33.75 -15.33
CA SER A 510 -8.84 33.43 -13.90
C SER A 510 -8.18 32.07 -13.65
N GLN A 511 -7.20 32.05 -12.77
CA GLN A 511 -6.59 30.84 -12.20
C GLN A 511 -6.92 30.72 -10.70
N ALA A 512 -8.01 31.34 -10.25
CA ALA A 512 -8.42 31.33 -8.85
C ALA A 512 -8.73 29.90 -8.39
N TYR A 513 -8.12 29.50 -7.27
CA TYR A 513 -8.33 28.18 -6.69
C TYR A 513 -9.53 28.19 -5.75
N ASN A 514 -10.69 27.79 -6.24
CA ASN A 514 -11.92 27.67 -5.46
C ASN A 514 -11.96 26.34 -4.69
N LYS A 515 -10.95 26.09 -3.85
CA LYS A 515 -10.82 24.85 -3.07
C LYS A 515 -11.97 24.71 -2.07
N ARG A 516 -12.69 23.59 -2.12
CA ARG A 516 -13.70 23.18 -1.14
C ARG A 516 -13.29 21.88 -0.44
N PHE A 517 -13.11 20.83 -1.23
CA PHE A 517 -12.43 19.59 -0.84
C PHE A 517 -11.02 19.52 -1.48
N ASN A 518 -10.19 18.57 -1.02
CA ASN A 518 -8.81 18.43 -1.52
C ASN A 518 -8.79 17.82 -2.92
N HIS A 519 -8.79 18.67 -3.94
CA HIS A 519 -8.68 18.27 -5.34
C HIS A 519 -7.63 19.08 -6.08
N ILE A 520 -6.89 18.42 -6.96
CA ILE A 520 -5.82 19.01 -7.76
C ILE A 520 -5.93 18.46 -9.18
N THR A 521 -5.72 19.30 -10.19
CA THR A 521 -5.58 18.86 -11.59
C THR A 521 -4.10 18.92 -12.01
N ALA A 522 -3.51 17.75 -12.21
CA ALA A 522 -2.21 17.57 -12.82
C ALA A 522 -2.32 17.41 -14.34
N HIS A 523 -1.52 18.16 -15.08
CA HIS A 523 -1.48 18.06 -16.53
C HIS A 523 -0.07 17.95 -17.08
N THR A 524 0.06 17.17 -18.14
CA THR A 524 1.16 17.28 -19.09
C THR A 524 0.65 18.04 -20.31
N ASN A 525 1.35 19.08 -20.74
CA ASN A 525 0.92 19.83 -21.92
C ASN A 525 2.08 20.27 -22.82
N ARG A 526 1.74 20.41 -24.10
CA ARG A 526 2.65 20.93 -25.13
C ARG A 526 1.92 21.82 -26.12
N GLY A 527 2.64 22.79 -26.69
CA GLY A 527 2.06 23.75 -27.62
C GLY A 527 2.97 24.12 -28.79
N VAL A 528 2.39 24.58 -29.90
CA VAL A 528 3.14 25.13 -31.04
C VAL A 528 3.27 26.65 -30.91
N TYR A 529 4.51 27.12 -30.81
CA TYR A 529 4.88 28.52 -30.63
C TYR A 529 5.79 29.00 -31.77
N THR A 530 6.14 30.29 -31.78
CA THR A 530 7.08 30.85 -32.77
C THR A 530 8.46 30.20 -32.71
N ASN A 531 8.84 29.67 -31.55
CA ASN A 531 10.11 28.95 -31.31
C ASN A 531 9.98 27.41 -31.38
N GLY A 532 8.89 26.90 -31.97
CA GLY A 532 8.68 25.47 -32.22
C GLY A 532 7.68 24.81 -31.27
N ILE A 533 7.72 23.48 -31.20
CA ILE A 533 6.86 22.73 -30.29
C ILE A 533 7.53 22.65 -28.93
N ILE A 534 6.85 23.16 -27.90
CA ILE A 534 7.39 23.29 -26.56
C ILE A 534 6.59 22.40 -25.60
N ASP A 535 7.31 21.61 -24.82
CA ASP A 535 6.77 20.92 -23.65
C ASP A 535 6.90 21.82 -22.42
N HIS A 536 5.88 21.78 -21.58
CA HIS A 536 5.70 22.63 -20.42
C HIS A 536 5.85 21.79 -19.14
N GLY A 537 6.43 22.36 -18.08
CA GLY A 537 6.55 21.68 -16.78
C GLY A 537 6.98 22.60 -15.65
N GLY A 538 7.40 21.99 -14.55
CA GLY A 538 8.03 22.64 -13.40
C GLY A 538 7.23 23.80 -12.79
N SER A 539 5.90 23.71 -12.75
CA SER A 539 5.13 24.67 -11.95
C SER A 539 3.88 24.05 -11.34
N GLY A 540 3.60 24.38 -10.08
CA GLY A 540 2.38 24.01 -9.40
C GLY A 540 1.86 25.11 -8.46
N GLY A 541 0.69 24.85 -7.89
CA GLY A 541 -0.01 25.75 -6.97
C GLY A 541 -1.45 26.00 -7.39
N GLY A 542 -2.32 26.36 -6.44
CA GLY A 542 -3.70 26.75 -6.74
C GLY A 542 -4.57 25.64 -7.36
N GLY A 543 -4.33 24.37 -7.00
CA GLY A 543 -5.00 23.20 -7.56
C GLY A 543 -4.50 22.81 -8.95
N ILE A 544 -3.37 23.36 -9.41
CA ILE A 544 -2.80 23.13 -10.74
C ILE A 544 -1.42 22.52 -10.58
N VAL A 545 -1.09 21.54 -11.41
CA VAL A 545 0.27 20.97 -11.53
C VAL A 545 0.59 20.85 -13.02
N THR A 546 1.62 21.56 -13.48
CA THR A 546 2.11 21.50 -14.87
C THR A 546 3.41 20.73 -14.90
N LEU A 547 3.40 19.56 -15.54
CA LEU A 547 4.47 18.57 -15.43
C LEU A 547 5.06 18.21 -16.80
N THR A 548 6.38 18.07 -16.84
CA THR A 548 7.09 17.33 -17.89
C THR A 548 7.34 15.89 -17.42
N ALA A 549 7.91 15.69 -16.24
CA ALA A 549 8.03 14.39 -15.60
C ALA A 549 6.91 14.19 -14.57
N THR A 550 6.20 13.07 -14.66
CA THR A 550 5.11 12.71 -13.73
C THR A 550 5.56 11.74 -12.64
N THR A 551 6.87 11.71 -12.37
CA THR A 551 7.54 10.90 -11.34
C THR A 551 8.78 11.66 -10.87
N GLY A 552 9.37 11.24 -9.76
CA GLY A 552 10.56 11.86 -9.18
C GLY A 552 10.25 13.22 -8.56
N ASN A 553 11.29 14.04 -8.41
CA ASN A 553 11.15 15.30 -7.69
C ASN A 553 10.21 16.32 -8.35
N GLU A 554 10.05 16.34 -9.67
CA GLU A 554 9.11 17.31 -10.30
C GLU A 554 7.68 17.08 -9.79
N TRP A 555 7.22 15.83 -9.73
CA TRP A 555 5.91 15.50 -9.17
C TRP A 555 5.77 15.95 -7.71
N SER A 556 6.70 15.54 -6.84
CA SER A 556 6.68 15.90 -5.41
C SER A 556 6.79 17.41 -5.21
N HIS A 557 7.64 18.09 -5.97
CA HIS A 557 7.89 19.52 -5.87
C HIS A 557 6.65 20.34 -6.25
N GLU A 558 6.07 20.06 -7.41
CA GLU A 558 4.94 20.85 -7.91
C GLU A 558 3.64 20.56 -7.15
N LEU A 559 3.46 19.35 -6.61
CA LEU A 559 2.38 19.08 -5.67
C LEU A 559 2.61 19.76 -4.31
N GLY A 560 3.85 19.83 -3.84
CA GLY A 560 4.21 20.59 -2.64
C GLY A 560 3.72 22.05 -2.69
N HIS A 561 3.82 22.73 -3.84
CA HIS A 561 3.26 24.07 -4.01
C HIS A 561 1.74 24.15 -3.83
N ASN A 562 1.01 23.10 -4.20
CA ASN A 562 -0.43 23.03 -3.97
C ASN A 562 -0.77 22.91 -2.48
N TYR A 563 0.10 22.27 -1.71
CA TYR A 563 -0.03 22.14 -0.26
C TYR A 563 0.43 23.40 0.51
N GLY A 564 0.85 24.45 -0.21
CA GLY A 564 1.32 25.70 0.39
C GLY A 564 2.80 25.67 0.79
N LEU A 565 3.58 24.73 0.27
CA LEU A 565 5.03 24.68 0.51
C LEU A 565 5.77 25.66 -0.41
N GLY A 566 6.83 26.27 0.13
CA GLY A 566 7.72 27.18 -0.60
C GLY A 566 9.11 26.57 -0.78
N HIS A 567 9.93 27.18 -1.64
CA HIS A 567 11.30 26.71 -1.91
C HIS A 567 12.24 26.91 -0.73
N TYR A 568 13.18 25.98 -0.57
CA TYR A 568 14.23 26.01 0.45
C TYR A 568 13.68 26.34 1.85
N PRO A 569 12.74 25.52 2.36
CA PRO A 569 12.13 25.76 3.65
C PRO A 569 13.19 25.72 4.75
N TRP A 570 13.17 26.72 5.62
CA TRP A 570 14.06 26.83 6.77
C TRP A 570 13.80 25.70 7.78
N TYR A 571 14.85 25.02 8.26
CA TYR A 571 14.81 23.81 9.12
C TYR A 571 14.09 22.60 8.51
N ALA A 572 14.15 22.48 7.19
CA ALA A 572 13.50 21.40 6.46
C ALA A 572 14.07 21.21 5.05
N SER A 573 15.15 21.90 4.67
CA SER A 573 15.69 21.82 3.30
C SER A 573 16.50 20.54 3.08
N THR A 574 17.04 19.95 4.14
CA THR A 574 17.78 18.69 4.10
C THR A 574 17.27 17.79 5.22
N HIS A 575 17.29 16.48 4.97
CA HIS A 575 17.11 15.51 6.04
C HIS A 575 18.37 15.43 6.92
N ASP A 576 18.17 14.91 8.12
CA ASP A 576 19.20 14.55 9.10
C ASP A 576 18.77 13.31 9.91
N LEU A 577 19.54 12.96 10.95
CA LEU A 577 19.27 11.78 11.79
C LEU A 577 17.92 11.87 12.51
N GLU A 578 17.47 13.07 12.87
CA GLU A 578 16.25 13.33 13.64
C GLU A 578 15.00 13.38 12.75
N SER A 579 15.16 13.57 11.44
CA SER A 579 14.04 13.60 10.48
C SER A 579 13.37 12.23 10.23
N GLY A 580 13.99 11.14 10.68
CA GLY A 580 13.44 9.78 10.53
C GLY A 580 13.40 9.25 9.10
N TRP A 581 12.79 8.06 8.94
CA TRP A 581 12.63 7.37 7.65
C TRP A 581 11.15 7.35 7.24
N GLY A 582 10.90 7.16 5.94
CA GLY A 582 9.56 6.85 5.45
C GLY A 582 9.18 5.39 5.65
N TRP A 583 7.90 5.07 5.49
CA TRP A 583 7.37 3.70 5.57
C TRP A 583 6.54 3.36 4.34
N ASP A 584 6.88 2.25 3.69
CA ASP A 584 6.08 1.65 2.63
C ASP A 584 5.39 0.41 3.18
N ALA A 585 4.09 0.52 3.45
CA ALA A 585 3.30 -0.55 4.02
C ALA A 585 2.96 -1.66 3.02
N LEU A 586 2.89 -1.32 1.72
CA LEU A 586 2.66 -2.27 0.65
C LEU A 586 3.83 -3.24 0.52
N HIS A 587 5.07 -2.75 0.52
CA HIS A 587 6.29 -3.56 0.38
C HIS A 587 6.91 -3.99 1.72
N ARG A 588 6.44 -3.44 2.84
CA ARG A 588 7.06 -3.55 4.17
C ARG A 588 8.54 -3.23 4.13
N ARG A 589 8.82 -2.00 3.72
CA ARG A 589 10.18 -1.48 3.65
C ARG A 589 10.21 -0.09 4.24
N PHE A 590 11.28 0.20 4.97
CA PHE A 590 11.58 1.58 5.29
C PHE A 590 12.13 2.29 4.05
N ILE A 591 11.67 3.50 3.81
CA ILE A 591 12.23 4.39 2.81
C ILE A 591 13.27 5.24 3.53
N GLY A 592 14.56 4.94 3.35
CA GLY A 592 15.59 5.69 4.07
C GLY A 592 15.66 7.12 3.59
N ASN A 593 16.11 8.02 4.45
CA ASN A 593 16.42 9.42 4.12
C ASN A 593 17.90 9.61 3.73
N LEU A 594 18.57 8.53 3.33
CA LEU A 594 19.99 8.48 2.98
C LEU A 594 20.18 8.28 1.48
N HIS A 595 21.10 9.02 0.87
CA HIS A 595 21.38 8.88 -0.54
C HIS A 595 22.25 7.66 -0.83
N TRP A 596 21.61 6.55 -1.20
CA TRP A 596 22.22 5.22 -1.26
C TRP A 596 23.38 5.05 -2.24
N THR A 597 23.38 5.76 -3.36
CA THR A 597 24.32 5.54 -4.49
C THR A 597 25.33 6.67 -4.68
N GLY A 598 25.18 7.77 -3.93
CA GLY A 598 25.95 8.98 -4.10
C GLY A 598 27.14 9.06 -3.16
N GLU A 599 28.02 10.02 -3.44
CA GLU A 599 29.18 10.29 -2.60
C GLU A 599 28.79 10.76 -1.19
N ALA A 600 29.65 10.45 -0.22
CA ALA A 600 29.53 10.81 1.19
C ALA A 600 29.87 12.29 1.41
N THR A 601 29.01 13.20 0.98
CA THR A 601 29.23 14.65 1.11
C THR A 601 28.40 15.27 2.23
N THR A 602 28.90 16.35 2.83
CA THR A 602 28.09 17.22 3.69
C THR A 602 27.05 17.94 2.84
N ASN A 603 25.78 17.92 3.26
CA ASN A 603 24.74 18.76 2.67
C ASN A 603 24.85 20.17 3.25
N ASP A 604 24.93 21.17 2.38
CA ASP A 604 24.84 22.61 2.71
C ASP A 604 23.73 23.21 1.83
N VAL A 605 22.50 23.18 2.33
CA VAL A 605 21.29 23.54 1.58
C VAL A 605 20.33 24.29 2.49
N GLY A 606 19.73 25.38 2.03
CA GLY A 606 18.75 26.14 2.82
C GLY A 606 19.32 26.81 4.08
N GLY A 607 20.65 26.90 4.21
CA GLY A 607 21.33 27.40 5.42
C GLY A 607 21.55 26.34 6.49
N GLU A 608 21.29 25.07 6.18
CA GLU A 608 21.47 23.92 7.06
C GLU A 608 22.71 23.13 6.60
N VAL A 609 23.56 22.74 7.56
CA VAL A 609 24.80 22.00 7.29
C VAL A 609 24.74 20.65 8.00
N VAL A 610 24.54 19.56 7.25
CA VAL A 610 24.37 18.21 7.78
C VAL A 610 25.49 17.29 7.26
N PRO A 611 26.35 16.74 8.13
CA PRO A 611 27.40 15.81 7.73
C PRO A 611 26.82 14.44 7.30
N PRO A 612 27.56 13.63 6.52
CA PRO A 612 27.11 12.31 6.11
C PRO A 612 26.98 11.35 7.30
N PHE A 613 25.92 10.54 7.30
CA PHE A 613 25.70 9.44 8.24
C PHE A 613 26.81 8.40 8.14
N ALA A 614 27.40 8.07 9.29
CA ALA A 614 28.54 7.16 9.43
C ALA A 614 29.77 7.51 8.55
N GLY A 615 29.86 8.74 8.02
CA GLY A 615 30.87 9.10 7.05
C GLY A 615 30.71 8.43 5.68
N GLU A 616 29.62 7.70 5.44
CA GLU A 616 29.36 6.97 4.20
C GLU A 616 28.19 7.54 3.41
N PHE A 617 27.08 7.91 4.05
CA PHE A 617 25.86 8.28 3.32
C PHE A 617 25.50 9.73 3.55
N ARG A 618 25.46 10.55 2.49
CA ARG A 618 24.84 11.88 2.61
C ARG A 618 23.34 11.73 2.84
N PHE A 619 22.73 12.65 3.57
CA PHE A 619 21.27 12.70 3.70
C PHE A 619 20.62 13.15 2.38
N MET A 620 19.34 12.80 2.19
CA MET A 620 18.52 13.29 1.10
C MET A 620 18.08 14.75 1.35
N ARG A 621 17.67 15.42 0.28
CA ARG A 621 17.10 16.78 0.33
C ARG A 621 15.58 16.71 0.24
N ASP A 622 14.92 17.69 0.85
CA ASP A 622 13.47 17.84 0.74
C ASP A 622 13.03 18.14 -0.70
N ALA A 623 11.78 17.78 -1.02
CA ALA A 623 11.23 17.99 -2.35
C ALA A 623 11.31 19.45 -2.83
N GLN A 624 11.20 20.41 -1.91
CA GLN A 624 11.26 21.86 -2.15
C GLN A 624 12.68 22.44 -2.14
N ALA A 625 13.70 21.62 -1.95
CA ALA A 625 15.11 22.03 -1.88
C ALA A 625 16.01 21.28 -2.88
N GLY A 626 15.41 20.80 -3.97
CA GLY A 626 16.11 20.02 -5.00
C GLY A 626 16.26 18.56 -4.61
N GLY A 627 15.17 17.95 -4.15
CA GLY A 627 15.09 16.53 -3.80
C GLY A 627 15.48 15.56 -4.91
N GLU A 628 15.41 14.28 -4.60
CA GLU A 628 16.14 13.26 -5.35
C GLU A 628 15.37 12.70 -6.56
N ALA A 629 16.10 12.03 -7.47
CA ALA A 629 15.49 11.37 -8.61
C ALA A 629 14.65 10.14 -8.19
N ALA A 630 13.74 9.73 -9.07
CA ALA A 630 13.00 8.48 -8.89
C ALA A 630 13.95 7.27 -8.79
N LEU A 631 13.60 6.29 -7.96
CA LEU A 631 14.37 5.06 -7.72
C LEU A 631 15.80 5.31 -7.21
N LEU A 632 15.95 6.26 -6.29
CA LEU A 632 17.16 6.38 -5.48
C LEU A 632 17.39 5.13 -4.61
N GLY A 633 16.30 4.63 -4.01
CA GLY A 633 16.21 3.29 -3.43
C GLY A 633 15.59 2.28 -4.39
N THR A 634 15.24 1.10 -3.87
CA THR A 634 14.69 0.00 -4.68
C THR A 634 13.20 0.12 -5.00
N ILE A 635 12.45 0.95 -4.25
CA ILE A 635 10.98 0.98 -4.34
C ILE A 635 10.39 2.31 -4.76
N SER A 636 10.94 3.45 -4.30
CA SER A 636 10.22 4.72 -4.41
C SER A 636 10.56 5.52 -5.66
N HIS A 637 9.52 5.93 -6.37
CA HIS A 637 9.52 6.80 -7.53
C HIS A 637 9.35 8.28 -7.17
N TYR A 638 9.20 8.64 -5.90
CA TYR A 638 8.98 10.02 -5.46
C TYR A 638 9.93 10.40 -4.33
N THR A 639 10.20 11.70 -4.21
CA THR A 639 11.01 12.24 -3.13
C THR A 639 10.31 12.07 -1.79
N LEU A 640 11.04 11.59 -0.78
CA LEU A 640 10.61 11.64 0.61
C LEU A 640 10.62 13.11 1.07
N GLU A 641 9.47 13.63 1.50
CA GLU A 641 9.39 14.97 2.09
C GLU A 641 10.01 14.98 3.48
N HIS A 642 10.51 16.14 3.92
CA HIS A 642 10.90 16.31 5.31
C HIS A 642 9.66 16.25 6.22
N PRO A 643 9.69 15.62 7.41
CA PRO A 643 8.50 15.46 8.26
C PRO A 643 7.84 16.79 8.65
N SER A 644 8.62 17.87 8.79
CA SER A 644 8.08 19.21 9.04
C SER A 644 7.34 19.82 7.86
N GLN A 645 7.71 19.47 6.62
CA GLN A 645 6.91 19.79 5.44
C GLN A 645 5.66 18.90 5.40
N SER A 646 5.79 17.59 5.64
CA SER A 646 4.63 16.69 5.67
C SER A 646 3.60 17.07 6.74
N ARG A 647 4.00 17.62 7.89
CA ARG A 647 3.06 18.21 8.86
C ARG A 647 2.26 19.38 8.28
N ARG A 648 2.89 20.23 7.47
CA ARG A 648 2.19 21.32 6.75
C ARG A 648 1.22 20.76 5.72
N VAL A 649 1.63 19.71 5.00
CA VAL A 649 0.75 18.98 4.07
C VAL A 649 -0.45 18.40 4.80
N GLN A 650 -0.26 17.74 5.95
CA GLN A 650 -1.34 17.21 6.78
C GLN A 650 -2.31 18.32 7.24
N THR A 651 -1.77 19.47 7.64
CA THR A 651 -2.57 20.64 8.02
C THR A 651 -3.39 21.16 6.84
N TRP A 652 -2.81 21.23 5.64
CA TRP A 652 -3.50 21.63 4.42
C TRP A 652 -4.63 20.65 4.05
N LEU A 653 -4.38 19.35 4.23
CA LEU A 653 -5.32 18.26 3.97
C LEU A 653 -6.50 18.27 4.96
N ASN A 654 -6.23 18.36 6.27
CA ASN A 654 -7.26 18.41 7.33
C ASN A 654 -8.14 19.67 7.27
N ASN A 655 -7.66 20.74 6.64
CA ASN A 655 -8.44 21.96 6.42
C ASN A 655 -9.41 21.87 5.23
N GLY A 656 -9.24 20.89 4.33
CA GLY A 656 -10.20 20.62 3.27
C GLY A 656 -11.42 19.85 3.76
N PHE A 657 -12.52 19.93 3.01
CA PHE A 657 -13.68 19.06 3.25
C PHE A 657 -13.46 17.67 2.67
N ASN A 658 -14.12 16.67 3.24
CA ASN A 658 -14.42 15.42 2.56
C ASN A 658 -15.86 15.49 2.03
N VAL A 659 -16.13 14.87 0.88
CA VAL A 659 -17.48 14.80 0.31
C VAL A 659 -18.23 13.65 1.00
N ASP A 660 -19.37 13.95 1.62
CA ASP A 660 -20.23 12.96 2.27
C ASP A 660 -21.69 13.29 1.97
N LEU A 661 -22.30 12.53 1.06
CA LEU A 661 -23.69 12.73 0.64
C LEU A 661 -24.72 12.36 1.71
N ASN A 662 -24.30 11.74 2.83
CA ASN A 662 -25.18 11.54 3.99
C ASN A 662 -25.24 12.79 4.89
N SER A 663 -24.30 13.73 4.75
CA SER A 663 -24.34 15.02 5.45
C SER A 663 -25.37 15.95 4.83
N SER A 664 -26.04 16.75 5.66
CA SER A 664 -27.02 17.75 5.24
C SER A 664 -26.44 18.84 4.33
N THR A 665 -25.12 19.08 4.41
CA THR A 665 -24.39 20.03 3.57
C THR A 665 -23.61 19.34 2.44
N GLY A 666 -23.62 18.01 2.37
CA GLY A 666 -22.82 17.23 1.42
C GLY A 666 -21.32 17.15 1.74
N TYR A 667 -20.87 17.77 2.84
CA TYR A 667 -19.47 17.92 3.18
C TYR A 667 -19.24 17.81 4.68
N VAL A 668 -18.16 17.13 5.06
CA VAL A 668 -17.68 17.06 6.46
C VAL A 668 -16.26 17.61 6.57
N ARG A 669 -15.91 18.13 7.74
CA ARG A 669 -14.57 18.65 8.04
C ARG A 669 -14.06 18.09 9.36
N TRP A 670 -12.76 17.83 9.41
CA TRP A 670 -12.08 17.42 10.63
C TRP A 670 -12.02 18.57 11.66
N ASN A 671 -12.45 18.28 12.89
CA ASN A 671 -12.26 19.14 14.05
C ASN A 671 -11.16 18.54 14.94
N GLN A 672 -10.02 19.24 15.03
CA GLN A 672 -8.85 18.78 15.77
C GLN A 672 -9.07 18.75 17.29
N GLU A 673 -9.93 19.62 17.83
CA GLU A 673 -10.19 19.70 19.28
C GLU A 673 -11.07 18.53 19.74
N SER A 674 -12.12 18.19 18.97
CA SER A 674 -12.96 17.03 19.25
C SER A 674 -12.39 15.72 18.70
N GLN A 675 -11.35 15.78 17.87
CA GLN A 675 -10.80 14.66 17.08
C GLN A 675 -11.90 13.86 16.36
N SER A 676 -12.80 14.58 15.67
CA SER A 676 -13.91 13.95 14.94
C SER A 676 -14.29 14.74 13.69
N TYR A 677 -14.99 14.10 12.76
CA TYR A 677 -15.59 14.77 11.60
C TYR A 677 -16.95 15.37 11.96
N GLU A 678 -17.15 16.63 11.60
CA GLU A 678 -18.38 17.39 11.82
C GLU A 678 -18.90 17.93 10.47
N GLU A 679 -20.21 18.21 10.37
CA GLU A 679 -20.79 18.80 9.16
C GLU A 679 -20.15 20.15 8.85
N ALA A 680 -19.67 20.32 7.61
CA ALA A 680 -19.02 21.54 7.20
C ALA A 680 -20.05 22.63 6.91
N GLN A 681 -19.91 23.80 7.54
CA GLN A 681 -20.70 24.98 7.21
C GLN A 681 -20.16 25.62 5.93
N THR A 682 -20.91 25.57 4.83
CA THR A 682 -20.45 26.07 3.54
C THR A 682 -21.61 26.53 2.64
N ASP A 683 -21.30 27.46 1.72
CA ASP A 683 -22.15 27.90 0.62
C ASP A 683 -21.91 27.09 -0.67
N THR A 684 -21.05 26.08 -0.60
CA THR A 684 -20.72 25.22 -1.75
C THR A 684 -21.94 24.41 -2.17
N PRO A 685 -22.25 24.33 -3.48
CA PRO A 685 -23.28 23.44 -3.97
C PRO A 685 -23.06 21.99 -3.52
N VAL A 686 -24.15 21.31 -3.19
CA VAL A 686 -24.14 19.88 -2.88
C VAL A 686 -24.10 19.10 -4.19
N PRO A 687 -23.16 18.16 -4.38
CA PRO A 687 -23.16 17.30 -5.55
C PRO A 687 -24.42 16.44 -5.56
N THR A 688 -25.08 16.30 -6.72
CA THR A 688 -26.16 15.32 -6.91
C THR A 688 -25.61 13.90 -7.07
N ALA A 689 -24.37 13.78 -7.56
CA ALA A 689 -23.58 12.57 -7.58
C ALA A 689 -22.09 12.92 -7.40
N ALA A 690 -21.36 12.11 -6.64
CA ALA A 690 -19.94 12.32 -6.37
C ALA A 690 -19.11 11.11 -6.80
N GLY A 691 -17.91 11.37 -7.33
CA GLY A 691 -16.97 10.32 -7.76
C GLY A 691 -17.48 9.43 -8.90
N VAL A 692 -18.27 9.97 -9.83
CA VAL A 692 -18.84 9.25 -10.98
C VAL A 692 -18.13 9.62 -12.29
N PRO A 693 -18.22 8.80 -13.36
CA PRO A 693 -17.74 9.22 -14.68
C PRO A 693 -18.46 10.46 -15.19
N VAL A 694 -17.69 11.46 -15.66
CA VAL A 694 -18.21 12.75 -16.12
C VAL A 694 -17.71 13.11 -17.52
N VAL A 695 -18.47 13.96 -18.20
CA VAL A 695 -17.97 14.79 -19.30
C VAL A 695 -17.86 16.22 -18.80
N THR A 696 -16.66 16.81 -18.90
CA THR A 696 -16.43 18.19 -18.51
C THR A 696 -16.49 19.08 -19.75
N MET A 697 -17.43 20.01 -19.73
CA MET A 697 -17.63 21.00 -20.78
C MET A 697 -16.71 22.18 -20.52
N LEU A 698 -15.93 22.61 -21.51
CA LEU A 698 -15.04 23.76 -21.41
C LEU A 698 -15.24 24.71 -22.59
N GLY A 699 -15.18 26.01 -22.35
CA GLY A 699 -15.14 26.98 -23.44
C GLY A 699 -14.83 28.39 -23.00
N ILE A 700 -14.55 29.25 -23.98
CA ILE A 700 -14.30 30.68 -23.83
C ILE A 700 -15.37 31.42 -24.59
N TYR A 701 -15.97 32.43 -23.99
CA TYR A 701 -17.04 33.17 -24.63
C TYR A 701 -17.10 34.62 -24.23
N ASP A 702 -17.48 35.47 -25.19
CA ASP A 702 -17.76 36.86 -24.94
C ASP A 702 -19.26 37.11 -25.05
N PRO A 703 -19.96 37.39 -23.95
CA PRO A 703 -21.37 37.72 -23.98
C PRO A 703 -21.68 38.93 -24.88
N ARG A 704 -20.72 39.83 -25.11
CA ARG A 704 -20.89 40.99 -25.99
C ARG A 704 -20.72 40.66 -27.48
N ASN A 705 -20.16 39.49 -27.80
CA ASN A 705 -19.79 39.06 -29.14
C ASN A 705 -18.85 40.07 -29.86
N GLU A 706 -17.95 40.72 -29.12
CA GLU A 706 -16.88 41.57 -29.67
C GLU A 706 -15.56 40.79 -29.80
N LEU A 707 -15.33 39.83 -28.91
CA LEU A 707 -14.20 38.89 -28.93
C LEU A 707 -14.67 37.52 -29.41
N ALA A 708 -13.75 36.77 -30.03
CA ALA A 708 -14.05 35.42 -30.49
C ALA A 708 -14.45 34.49 -29.33
N SER A 709 -15.46 33.66 -29.57
CA SER A 709 -15.92 32.61 -28.66
C SER A 709 -15.57 31.23 -29.24
N GLN A 710 -15.42 30.24 -28.36
CA GLN A 710 -15.13 28.86 -28.72
C GLN A 710 -15.63 27.89 -27.64
N VAL A 711 -16.43 26.91 -28.04
CA VAL A 711 -16.63 25.66 -27.31
C VAL A 711 -15.43 24.74 -27.61
N TYR A 712 -14.72 24.30 -26.57
CA TYR A 712 -13.56 23.44 -26.76
C TYR A 712 -13.98 21.96 -26.88
N PRO A 713 -13.14 21.11 -27.53
CA PRO A 713 -13.34 19.67 -27.54
C PRO A 713 -13.65 19.13 -26.15
N LEU A 714 -14.65 18.24 -26.07
CA LEU A 714 -15.09 17.68 -24.80
C LEU A 714 -14.01 16.78 -24.21
N ILE A 715 -13.85 16.84 -22.90
CA ILE A 715 -12.95 15.98 -22.15
C ILE A 715 -13.77 15.10 -21.21
N TYR A 716 -13.42 13.82 -21.16
CA TYR A 716 -14.14 12.81 -20.38
C TYR A 716 -13.25 12.33 -19.26
N SER A 717 -13.81 12.16 -18.06
CA SER A 717 -13.11 11.59 -16.91
C SER A 717 -13.86 10.39 -16.37
N ASN A 718 -13.11 9.49 -15.77
CA ASN A 718 -13.60 8.35 -15.03
C ASN A 718 -14.10 8.70 -13.62
N TYR A 719 -13.85 9.92 -13.14
CA TYR A 719 -14.18 10.36 -11.78
C TYR A 719 -14.41 11.88 -11.71
N GLY A 720 -15.57 12.28 -11.21
CA GLY A 720 -15.90 13.68 -10.95
C GLY A 720 -17.24 13.83 -10.25
N ASN A 721 -17.57 15.07 -9.92
CA ASN A 721 -18.82 15.43 -9.25
C ASN A 721 -19.79 16.09 -10.23
N VAL A 722 -21.07 15.72 -10.13
CA VAL A 722 -22.18 16.31 -10.90
C VAL A 722 -23.04 17.14 -9.96
N PHE A 723 -23.57 18.25 -10.47
CA PHE A 723 -24.34 19.22 -9.70
C PHE A 723 -25.66 19.54 -10.41
N GLU A 724 -26.61 20.08 -9.66
CA GLU A 724 -27.74 20.78 -10.25
C GLU A 724 -27.24 22.07 -10.90
N LEU A 725 -27.36 22.15 -12.23
CA LEU A 725 -26.86 23.28 -13.02
C LEU A 725 -27.94 24.36 -13.21
N PRO A 726 -27.56 25.64 -13.27
CA PRO A 726 -28.51 26.73 -13.46
C PRO A 726 -29.21 26.60 -14.81
N SER A 727 -30.53 26.73 -14.80
CA SER A 727 -31.34 26.79 -16.01
C SER A 727 -31.42 28.21 -16.55
N ALA A 728 -31.47 28.36 -17.87
CA ALA A 728 -31.69 29.67 -18.49
C ALA A 728 -33.09 30.19 -18.12
N PRO A 729 -33.22 31.42 -17.57
CA PRO A 729 -34.52 31.98 -17.25
C PRO A 729 -35.31 32.28 -18.52
N ASP A 730 -36.63 32.11 -18.48
CA ASP A 730 -37.54 32.64 -19.50
C ASP A 730 -37.54 34.19 -19.41
N VAL A 731 -36.76 34.84 -20.28
CA VAL A 731 -36.66 36.30 -20.31
C VAL A 731 -37.83 36.89 -21.10
N THR A 732 -38.67 37.69 -20.42
CA THR A 732 -39.63 38.57 -21.09
C THR A 732 -38.91 39.88 -21.44
N TYR A 733 -38.71 40.14 -22.72
CA TYR A 733 -37.99 41.33 -23.18
C TYR A 733 -38.83 42.61 -23.04
N HIS A 734 -38.21 43.63 -22.46
CA HIS A 734 -38.73 44.99 -22.34
C HIS A 734 -38.04 45.95 -23.34
N PRO A 735 -38.66 47.09 -23.69
CA PRO A 735 -38.03 48.11 -24.52
C PRO A 735 -36.72 48.64 -23.90
N GLU A 736 -35.71 48.94 -24.72
CA GLU A 736 -34.36 49.32 -24.26
C GLU A 736 -33.97 50.77 -24.62
N GLY A 737 -33.21 51.44 -23.75
CA GLY A 737 -32.73 52.79 -24.00
C GLY A 737 -33.86 53.83 -24.08
N TRP A 738 -33.70 54.81 -24.97
CA TRP A 738 -34.69 55.87 -25.17
C TRP A 738 -35.83 55.43 -26.08
N GLN A 739 -37.06 55.49 -25.56
CA GLN A 739 -38.26 55.04 -26.25
C GLN A 739 -39.19 56.21 -26.51
N ALA A 740 -39.45 56.51 -27.78
CA ALA A 740 -40.38 57.58 -28.14
C ALA A 740 -41.78 57.23 -27.62
N VAL A 741 -42.42 58.13 -26.89
CA VAL A 741 -43.75 57.88 -26.32
C VAL A 741 -44.80 57.61 -27.40
N SER A 742 -44.65 58.24 -28.56
CA SER A 742 -45.47 57.98 -29.74
C SER A 742 -45.39 56.55 -30.30
N SER A 743 -44.39 55.76 -29.87
CA SER A 743 -44.19 54.36 -30.28
C SER A 743 -44.59 53.34 -29.22
N LEU A 744 -45.09 53.78 -28.06
CA LEU A 744 -45.48 52.94 -26.93
C LEU A 744 -47.01 52.89 -26.78
N SER A 745 -47.55 51.77 -26.27
CA SER A 745 -48.96 51.71 -25.83
C SER A 745 -49.13 52.35 -24.44
N ASP A 746 -50.37 52.74 -24.11
CA ASP A 746 -50.71 53.27 -22.78
C ASP A 746 -50.29 52.28 -21.67
N GLU A 747 -50.47 50.96 -21.89
CA GLU A 747 -50.01 49.97 -20.92
C GLU A 747 -48.49 49.95 -20.76
N GLN A 748 -47.71 50.06 -21.85
CA GLN A 748 -46.24 50.09 -21.77
C GLN A 748 -45.74 51.35 -21.06
N ILE A 749 -46.41 52.47 -21.31
CA ILE A 749 -46.12 53.74 -20.67
C ILE A 749 -46.38 53.65 -19.15
N GLU A 750 -47.43 52.96 -18.70
CA GLU A 750 -47.76 52.84 -17.28
C GLU A 750 -46.84 51.89 -16.48
N GLN A 751 -46.20 50.92 -17.14
CA GLN A 751 -45.33 49.92 -16.48
C GLN A 751 -44.15 50.55 -15.71
N ASP A 752 -43.69 49.86 -14.67
CA ASP A 752 -42.53 50.27 -13.85
C ASP A 752 -41.18 49.87 -14.50
N LEU A 753 -40.97 50.28 -15.75
CA LEU A 753 -39.77 49.95 -16.55
C LEU A 753 -38.90 51.17 -16.85
N TRP A 754 -39.29 52.36 -16.39
CA TRP A 754 -38.67 53.63 -16.75
C TRP A 754 -37.75 54.13 -15.64
N GLN A 755 -36.59 54.70 -16.01
CA GLN A 755 -35.67 55.29 -15.05
C GLN A 755 -36.24 56.58 -14.47
N THR A 756 -35.85 56.90 -13.23
CA THR A 756 -36.30 58.09 -12.52
C THR A 756 -35.11 58.94 -12.08
N MET A 757 -35.31 60.25 -12.01
CA MET A 757 -34.43 61.16 -11.31
C MET A 757 -35.19 61.95 -10.27
N LYS A 758 -34.45 62.48 -9.30
CA LYS A 758 -35.02 63.26 -8.21
C LYS A 758 -35.25 64.70 -8.64
N VAL A 759 -36.48 65.16 -8.52
CA VAL A 759 -36.89 66.56 -8.70
C VAL A 759 -37.81 66.94 -7.54
N ASN A 760 -37.56 68.06 -6.87
CA ASN A 760 -38.28 68.51 -5.68
C ASN A 760 -38.35 67.45 -4.56
N ASN A 761 -37.27 66.68 -4.38
CA ASN A 761 -37.21 65.51 -3.51
C ASN A 761 -38.17 64.35 -3.84
N GLN A 762 -38.80 64.33 -5.01
CA GLN A 762 -39.64 63.24 -5.51
C GLN A 762 -38.98 62.54 -6.71
N GLN A 763 -39.18 61.23 -6.84
CA GLN A 763 -38.73 60.50 -8.02
C GLN A 763 -39.71 60.70 -9.17
N ALA A 764 -39.22 61.14 -10.33
CA ALA A 764 -40.01 61.32 -11.53
C ALA A 764 -39.30 60.73 -12.75
N ARG A 765 -40.08 60.23 -13.72
CA ARG A 765 -39.57 59.49 -14.89
C ARG A 765 -38.71 60.40 -15.77
N ILE A 766 -37.52 59.93 -16.13
CA ILE A 766 -36.59 60.64 -17.00
C ILE A 766 -37.11 60.59 -18.43
N CYS A 767 -37.09 61.74 -19.10
CA CYS A 767 -37.42 61.86 -20.50
C CYS A 767 -36.45 62.79 -21.23
N GLN A 768 -36.31 62.59 -22.55
CA GLN A 768 -35.60 63.51 -23.44
C GLN A 768 -36.55 64.10 -24.48
N PHE A 769 -36.29 65.33 -24.89
CA PHE A 769 -37.13 66.05 -25.85
C PHE A 769 -36.36 67.17 -26.56
N THR A 770 -36.75 67.45 -27.80
CA THR A 770 -36.20 68.60 -28.55
C THR A 770 -37.03 69.85 -28.26
N TYR A 771 -36.38 70.94 -27.89
CA TYR A 771 -37.01 72.25 -27.72
C TYR A 771 -36.45 73.24 -28.74
N THR A 772 -37.34 73.98 -29.40
CA THR A 772 -36.97 75.06 -30.32
C THR A 772 -37.30 76.40 -29.67
N ALA A 773 -36.27 77.20 -29.42
CA ALA A 773 -36.38 78.49 -28.78
C ALA A 773 -36.95 79.57 -29.73
N SER A 774 -37.34 80.72 -29.16
CA SER A 774 -37.94 81.83 -29.93
C SER A 774 -37.05 82.41 -31.03
N ASN A 775 -35.72 82.23 -30.95
CA ASN A 775 -34.75 82.63 -31.98
C ASN A 775 -34.58 81.61 -33.11
N GLY A 776 -35.28 80.46 -33.04
CA GLY A 776 -35.18 79.37 -34.01
C GLY A 776 -34.04 78.37 -33.74
N GLU A 777 -33.27 78.53 -32.66
CA GLU A 777 -32.29 77.52 -32.23
C GLU A 777 -33.00 76.33 -31.59
N SER A 778 -32.58 75.11 -31.93
CA SER A 778 -33.11 73.88 -31.35
C SER A 778 -32.02 73.13 -30.59
N ALA A 779 -32.38 72.58 -29.44
CA ALA A 779 -31.52 71.70 -28.64
C ALA A 779 -32.34 70.59 -27.99
N ASN A 780 -31.69 69.47 -27.71
CA ASN A 780 -32.26 68.35 -26.99
C ASN A 780 -31.96 68.50 -25.49
N PHE A 781 -32.97 68.31 -24.66
CA PHE A 781 -32.89 68.43 -23.22
C PHE A 781 -33.35 67.13 -22.56
N VAL A 782 -32.79 66.86 -21.37
CA VAL A 782 -33.25 65.79 -20.50
C VAL A 782 -33.96 66.40 -19.30
N GLY A 783 -35.14 65.88 -19.00
CA GLY A 783 -36.06 66.40 -18.00
C GLY A 783 -36.87 65.28 -17.36
N THR A 784 -37.97 65.67 -16.71
CA THR A 784 -38.93 64.72 -16.12
C THR A 784 -40.30 64.86 -16.75
N VAL A 785 -41.03 63.75 -16.80
CA VAL A 785 -42.40 63.71 -17.31
C VAL A 785 -43.35 64.42 -16.34
N SER A 786 -44.29 65.19 -16.89
CA SER A 786 -45.37 65.85 -16.13
C SER A 786 -46.29 64.83 -15.45
N THR A 787 -47.00 65.25 -14.40
CA THR A 787 -47.87 64.34 -13.64
C THR A 787 -49.04 63.77 -14.43
N ASP A 788 -49.48 64.46 -15.48
CA ASP A 788 -50.51 64.01 -16.43
C ASP A 788 -49.94 63.21 -17.61
N MET A 789 -48.62 63.00 -17.62
CA MET A 789 -47.88 62.27 -18.65
C MET A 789 -47.96 62.87 -20.06
N ALA A 790 -48.45 64.10 -20.19
CA ALA A 790 -48.60 64.74 -21.48
C ALA A 790 -47.27 65.33 -21.99
N ARG A 791 -46.33 65.72 -21.11
CA ARG A 791 -45.15 66.50 -21.50
C ARG A 791 -43.88 66.07 -20.77
N CYS A 792 -42.74 66.33 -21.40
CA CYS A 792 -41.44 66.31 -20.76
C CYS A 792 -40.97 67.74 -20.45
N GLU A 793 -40.55 67.99 -19.22
CA GLU A 793 -40.15 69.32 -18.75
C GLU A 793 -38.74 69.29 -18.16
N SER A 794 -37.91 70.27 -18.50
CA SER A 794 -36.69 70.52 -17.74
C SER A 794 -37.03 70.90 -16.29
N SER A 795 -36.11 70.63 -15.36
CA SER A 795 -36.24 71.08 -13.96
C SER A 795 -36.62 72.56 -13.87
N GLU A 796 -37.44 72.91 -12.88
CA GLU A 796 -37.79 74.30 -12.58
C GLU A 796 -36.55 75.15 -12.22
N ASP A 797 -35.44 74.51 -11.85
CA ASP A 797 -34.16 75.18 -11.59
C ASP A 797 -33.40 75.59 -12.84
N MET A 798 -33.87 75.19 -14.03
CA MET A 798 -33.20 75.40 -15.31
C MET A 798 -34.04 76.28 -16.24
N TYR A 799 -33.39 77.24 -16.89
CA TYR A 799 -33.96 77.95 -18.03
C TYR A 799 -32.91 78.15 -19.12
N TRP A 800 -33.34 78.25 -20.38
CA TRP A 800 -32.46 78.63 -21.48
C TRP A 800 -32.51 80.15 -21.68
N ASN A 801 -31.35 80.81 -21.61
CA ASN A 801 -31.23 82.25 -21.81
C ASN A 801 -30.97 82.57 -23.28
N ILE A 802 -32.00 83.01 -23.99
CA ILE A 802 -31.93 83.37 -25.41
C ILE A 802 -32.12 84.88 -25.54
N ASN A 803 -31.10 85.58 -26.04
CA ASN A 803 -31.12 87.04 -26.21
C ASN A 803 -31.53 87.83 -24.95
N GLY A 804 -31.24 87.31 -23.76
CA GLY A 804 -31.60 87.91 -22.47
C GLY A 804 -33.01 87.60 -21.96
N GLN A 805 -33.79 86.78 -22.67
CA GLN A 805 -35.09 86.26 -22.24
C GLN A 805 -34.94 84.86 -21.61
N ARG A 806 -35.71 84.60 -20.55
CA ARG A 806 -35.76 83.28 -19.89
C ARG A 806 -36.82 82.42 -20.58
N GLU A 807 -36.43 81.34 -21.21
CA GLU A 807 -37.34 80.35 -21.81
C GLU A 807 -37.31 79.05 -21.00
N ARG A 808 -38.50 78.51 -20.69
CA ARG A 808 -38.66 77.22 -20.00
C ARG A 808 -38.75 76.12 -21.05
N MET A 809 -37.93 75.09 -20.91
CA MET A 809 -37.81 74.02 -21.90
C MET A 809 -38.86 72.95 -21.59
N ILE A 810 -39.90 72.92 -22.41
CA ILE A 810 -41.05 71.99 -22.28
C ILE A 810 -41.35 71.42 -23.66
N SER A 811 -41.57 70.10 -23.75
CA SER A 811 -41.93 69.43 -24.99
C SER A 811 -43.33 69.81 -25.49
N GLN A 812 -43.63 69.51 -26.76
CA GLN A 812 -45.02 69.41 -27.21
C GLN A 812 -45.70 68.18 -26.56
N ASP A 813 -47.03 68.15 -26.58
CA ASP A 813 -47.80 67.03 -26.02
C ASP A 813 -47.36 65.70 -26.68
N HIS A 814 -46.92 64.74 -25.86
CA HIS A 814 -46.40 63.40 -26.23
C HIS A 814 -45.16 63.38 -27.14
N ASP A 815 -44.53 64.54 -27.39
CA ASP A 815 -43.31 64.66 -28.21
C ASP A 815 -42.04 64.55 -27.35
N TYR A 816 -41.85 63.38 -26.74
CA TYR A 816 -40.67 63.07 -25.94
C TYR A 816 -40.37 61.57 -25.94
N SER A 817 -39.19 61.19 -25.48
CA SER A 817 -38.82 59.79 -25.25
C SER A 817 -38.59 59.51 -23.76
N LEU A 818 -39.07 58.37 -23.28
CA LEU A 818 -38.81 57.85 -21.93
C LEU A 818 -37.49 57.08 -21.91
N LEU A 819 -36.75 57.16 -20.79
CA LEU A 819 -35.56 56.34 -20.59
C LEU A 819 -35.91 55.01 -19.93
N SER A 820 -35.69 53.89 -20.62
CA SER A 820 -35.87 52.55 -20.04
C SER A 820 -34.80 52.23 -18.99
N LYS A 821 -35.18 51.44 -17.98
CA LYS A 821 -34.26 50.78 -17.04
C LYS A 821 -33.38 49.76 -17.75
N TYR A 822 -33.82 49.27 -18.91
CA TYR A 822 -33.14 48.24 -19.70
C TYR A 822 -32.38 48.84 -20.88
N GLY A 823 -31.30 48.18 -21.30
CA GLY A 823 -30.53 48.55 -22.47
C GLY A 823 -29.04 48.22 -22.36
N GLU A 824 -28.38 48.24 -23.51
CA GLU A 824 -26.94 48.04 -23.63
C GLU A 824 -26.21 49.39 -23.54
N SER A 825 -25.07 49.42 -22.85
CA SER A 825 -24.16 50.58 -22.69
C SER A 825 -24.58 51.66 -21.68
N ALA A 826 -23.75 52.71 -21.57
CA ALA A 826 -24.01 53.88 -20.75
C ALA A 826 -25.12 54.75 -21.34
N VAL A 827 -25.93 55.40 -20.49
CA VAL A 827 -26.97 56.32 -20.96
C VAL A 827 -26.32 57.58 -21.55
N THR A 828 -26.59 57.83 -22.83
CA THR A 828 -26.12 59.00 -23.58
C THR A 828 -27.30 59.77 -24.17
N TYR A 829 -27.06 61.04 -24.52
CA TYR A 829 -27.95 61.80 -25.41
C TYR A 829 -27.12 62.82 -26.19
N THR A 830 -27.71 63.41 -27.24
CA THR A 830 -27.06 64.44 -28.05
C THR A 830 -27.71 65.79 -27.78
N PRO A 831 -27.12 66.68 -26.95
CA PRO A 831 -27.72 67.98 -26.60
C PRO A 831 -27.90 68.87 -27.83
N ASN A 832 -26.90 68.88 -28.72
CA ASN A 832 -26.97 69.54 -30.02
C ASN A 832 -25.89 68.95 -30.96
N ALA A 833 -25.94 69.33 -32.23
CA ALA A 833 -25.04 68.82 -33.25
C ALA A 833 -23.55 69.18 -33.02
N GLU A 834 -23.25 70.28 -32.32
CA GLU A 834 -21.86 70.71 -32.07
C GLU A 834 -21.19 69.89 -30.96
N ILE A 835 -21.96 69.47 -29.96
CA ILE A 835 -21.46 68.69 -28.82
C ILE A 835 -21.39 67.21 -29.14
N GLY A 836 -22.30 66.73 -29.98
CA GLY A 836 -22.43 65.31 -30.29
C GLY A 836 -22.97 64.50 -29.11
N GLU A 837 -22.78 63.19 -29.17
CA GLU A 837 -23.24 62.26 -28.16
C GLU A 837 -22.40 62.35 -26.88
N VAL A 838 -23.05 62.53 -25.74
CA VAL A 838 -22.38 62.71 -24.45
C VAL A 838 -23.06 61.90 -23.34
N PRO A 839 -22.30 61.47 -22.30
CA PRO A 839 -22.86 60.70 -21.19
C PRO A 839 -23.82 61.54 -20.35
N LEU A 840 -25.01 61.02 -20.08
CA LEU A 840 -26.02 61.66 -19.25
C LEU A 840 -25.52 61.81 -17.80
N CYS A 841 -25.78 62.97 -17.22
CA CYS A 841 -25.63 63.23 -15.81
C CYS A 841 -26.96 63.72 -15.23
N VAL A 842 -27.37 63.16 -14.10
CA VAL A 842 -28.53 63.66 -13.33
C VAL A 842 -28.09 64.07 -11.93
N LEU A 843 -28.75 65.10 -11.39
CA LEU A 843 -28.50 65.57 -10.03
C LEU A 843 -29.30 64.76 -9.02
N ASP A 844 -28.64 64.43 -7.91
CA ASP A 844 -29.24 63.86 -6.70
C ASP A 844 -28.64 64.57 -5.48
N LYS A 845 -28.79 65.90 -5.46
CA LYS A 845 -28.39 66.74 -4.32
C LYS A 845 -29.55 66.91 -3.36
N SER A 846 -29.26 66.99 -2.07
CA SER A 846 -30.28 67.31 -1.06
C SER A 846 -30.77 68.76 -1.24
N GLY A 847 -32.08 68.96 -1.35
CA GLY A 847 -32.70 70.28 -1.56
C GLY A 847 -33.67 70.25 -2.75
N THR A 848 -34.22 71.40 -3.11
CA THR A 848 -35.13 71.58 -4.25
C THR A 848 -34.66 72.71 -5.19
N SER A 849 -33.39 73.12 -5.05
CA SER A 849 -32.79 74.24 -5.80
C SER A 849 -31.61 73.81 -6.67
N HIS A 850 -31.44 72.49 -6.82
CA HIS A 850 -30.32 71.86 -7.50
C HIS A 850 -30.79 70.67 -8.35
N ASP A 851 -31.98 70.75 -8.93
CA ASP A 851 -32.55 69.66 -9.70
C ASP A 851 -32.24 69.83 -11.20
N GLY A 852 -32.16 68.70 -11.91
CA GLY A 852 -32.04 68.68 -13.37
C GLY A 852 -31.01 67.69 -13.90
N ALA A 853 -30.87 67.71 -15.22
CA ALA A 853 -29.99 66.83 -15.96
C ALA A 853 -29.10 67.61 -16.93
N GLY A 854 -27.91 67.07 -17.18
CA GLY A 854 -26.94 67.57 -18.12
C GLY A 854 -26.07 66.44 -18.63
N TYR A 855 -24.83 66.74 -18.99
CA TYR A 855 -23.89 65.74 -19.46
C TYR A 855 -22.57 65.81 -18.70
N PHE A 856 -21.91 64.67 -18.56
CA PHE A 856 -20.58 64.60 -17.96
C PHE A 856 -19.50 65.06 -18.94
N THR A 857 -18.63 65.94 -18.44
CA THR A 857 -17.31 66.24 -19.00
C THR A 857 -16.23 65.64 -18.08
N SER A 858 -14.95 65.84 -18.42
CA SER A 858 -13.84 65.43 -17.57
C SER A 858 -13.87 66.04 -16.16
N SER A 859 -14.50 67.21 -15.97
CA SER A 859 -14.47 67.95 -14.69
C SER A 859 -15.84 68.36 -14.14
N HIS A 860 -16.89 68.38 -14.95
CA HIS A 860 -18.21 68.89 -14.57
C HIS A 860 -19.35 68.01 -15.09
N CYS A 861 -20.47 68.00 -14.36
CA CYS A 861 -21.80 67.74 -14.89
C CYS A 861 -22.40 69.08 -15.29
N GLN A 862 -22.67 69.30 -16.57
CA GLN A 862 -23.05 70.63 -17.07
C GLN A 862 -24.04 70.57 -18.22
N GLN A 863 -24.59 71.73 -18.54
CA GLN A 863 -25.28 71.98 -19.80
C GLN A 863 -24.42 72.85 -20.72
N PHE A 864 -24.84 72.96 -21.97
CA PHE A 864 -24.19 73.84 -22.94
C PHE A 864 -24.43 75.32 -22.64
N SER A 865 -23.61 76.18 -23.26
CA SER A 865 -23.65 77.63 -23.02
C SER A 865 -25.04 78.20 -23.26
N GLY A 866 -25.57 78.94 -22.29
CA GLY A 866 -26.89 79.57 -22.34
C GLY A 866 -27.91 78.96 -21.38
N VAL A 867 -27.74 77.72 -20.95
CA VAL A 867 -28.62 77.09 -19.95
C VAL A 867 -28.18 77.51 -18.54
N LYS A 868 -29.10 78.10 -17.79
CA LYS A 868 -28.81 78.78 -16.53
C LYS A 868 -29.68 78.30 -15.38
N HIS A 869 -29.14 78.42 -14.17
CA HIS A 869 -29.88 78.33 -12.93
C HIS A 869 -30.82 79.52 -12.75
N ASN A 870 -31.88 79.35 -11.96
CA ASN A 870 -32.80 80.43 -11.57
C ASN A 870 -32.11 81.70 -11.02
N ASN A 871 -30.96 81.55 -10.38
CA ASN A 871 -30.12 82.65 -9.87
C ASN A 871 -29.25 83.36 -10.93
N GLY A 872 -29.28 82.92 -12.19
CA GLY A 872 -28.57 83.51 -13.33
C GLY A 872 -27.17 82.95 -13.62
N ALA A 873 -26.66 82.04 -12.78
CA ALA A 873 -25.42 81.31 -13.02
C ALA A 873 -25.60 80.23 -14.10
N ASP A 874 -24.53 79.82 -14.77
CA ASP A 874 -24.60 78.70 -15.72
C ASP A 874 -24.93 77.39 -14.99
N TRP A 875 -25.73 76.52 -15.61
CA TRP A 875 -26.05 75.23 -15.04
C TRP A 875 -24.85 74.29 -15.18
N ARG A 876 -24.01 74.25 -14.15
CA ARG A 876 -22.78 73.44 -14.09
C ARG A 876 -22.40 73.10 -12.65
N TYR A 877 -22.05 71.84 -12.43
CA TYR A 877 -21.65 71.31 -11.14
C TYR A 877 -20.33 70.58 -11.28
N ALA A 878 -19.37 70.89 -10.40
CA ALA A 878 -18.05 70.28 -10.45
C ALA A 878 -18.10 68.86 -9.85
N ARG A 879 -17.57 67.87 -10.57
CA ARG A 879 -17.72 66.43 -10.25
C ARG A 879 -17.25 66.05 -8.83
N HIS A 880 -16.26 66.75 -8.30
CA HIS A 880 -15.73 66.53 -6.95
C HIS A 880 -16.70 66.88 -5.81
N GLN A 881 -17.82 67.57 -6.08
CA GLN A 881 -18.77 68.02 -5.05
C GLN A 881 -19.82 66.97 -4.61
N GLY A 882 -19.88 65.80 -5.26
CA GLY A 882 -20.87 64.75 -4.96
C GLY A 882 -22.32 65.14 -5.35
N GLY A 883 -23.25 64.19 -5.25
CA GLY A 883 -24.67 64.38 -5.58
C GLY A 883 -24.99 64.51 -7.07
N MET A 884 -24.16 63.90 -7.93
CA MET A 884 -24.40 63.69 -9.36
C MET A 884 -24.18 62.20 -9.62
N HIS A 885 -25.04 61.56 -10.40
CA HIS A 885 -24.82 60.20 -10.85
C HIS A 885 -25.07 60.06 -12.34
N GLN A 886 -24.40 59.09 -12.94
CA GLN A 886 -24.65 58.66 -14.30
C GLN A 886 -25.67 57.51 -14.23
N PRO A 887 -26.85 57.64 -14.84
CA PRO A 887 -27.78 56.53 -14.88
C PRO A 887 -27.18 55.33 -15.65
N SER A 888 -27.45 54.12 -15.16
CA SER A 888 -26.99 52.85 -15.74
C SER A 888 -28.18 52.02 -16.19
N MET A 889 -28.02 51.21 -17.23
CA MET A 889 -29.07 50.33 -17.76
C MET A 889 -28.78 48.87 -17.39
N ILE A 890 -29.84 48.08 -17.26
CA ILE A 890 -29.80 46.63 -17.02
C ILE A 890 -29.84 45.93 -18.38
N SER A 891 -28.78 45.20 -18.72
CA SER A 891 -28.77 44.35 -19.92
C SER A 891 -29.80 43.23 -19.76
N GLN A 892 -30.58 42.99 -20.81
CA GLN A 892 -31.53 41.88 -20.89
C GLN A 892 -30.95 40.67 -21.62
N ARG A 893 -29.64 40.69 -21.90
CA ARG A 893 -28.95 39.58 -22.55
C ARG A 893 -28.96 38.36 -21.64
N SER A 894 -29.16 37.19 -22.23
CA SER A 894 -29.12 35.89 -21.55
C SER A 894 -28.24 34.93 -22.35
N CYS A 895 -27.21 34.35 -21.73
CA CYS A 895 -26.31 33.42 -22.40
C CYS A 895 -26.46 32.01 -21.85
N ALA A 896 -26.43 31.01 -22.72
CA ALA A 896 -26.58 29.61 -22.36
C ALA A 896 -25.74 28.67 -23.24
N VAL A 897 -25.44 27.50 -22.68
CA VAL A 897 -24.87 26.36 -23.39
C VAL A 897 -25.95 25.30 -23.52
N THR A 898 -26.37 25.02 -24.74
CA THR A 898 -27.31 23.96 -25.10
C THR A 898 -26.53 22.70 -25.43
N VAL A 899 -26.84 21.60 -24.74
CA VAL A 899 -26.24 20.28 -24.95
C VAL A 899 -27.31 19.33 -25.47
N GLU A 900 -27.14 18.88 -26.71
CA GLU A 900 -27.93 17.80 -27.31
C GLU A 900 -27.21 16.46 -27.09
N ARG A 901 -27.95 15.40 -26.75
CA ARG A 901 -27.39 14.06 -26.48
C ARG A 901 -27.88 13.00 -27.46
N GLN A 902 -27.22 11.84 -27.46
CA GLN A 902 -27.51 10.70 -28.33
C GLN A 902 -28.93 10.13 -28.18
N ASP A 903 -29.51 10.22 -26.98
CA ASP A 903 -30.87 9.77 -26.69
C ASP A 903 -31.95 10.81 -27.11
N GLY A 904 -31.53 11.95 -27.66
CA GLY A 904 -32.40 13.06 -28.05
C GLY A 904 -32.74 14.02 -26.93
N SER A 905 -32.21 13.83 -25.72
CA SER A 905 -32.37 14.79 -24.62
C SER A 905 -31.59 16.08 -24.91
N VAL A 906 -32.16 17.21 -24.46
CA VAL A 906 -31.58 18.55 -24.62
C VAL A 906 -31.56 19.24 -23.26
N GLN A 907 -30.41 19.78 -22.89
CA GLN A 907 -30.21 20.52 -21.65
C GLN A 907 -29.70 21.92 -21.95
N ASN A 908 -30.34 22.95 -21.37
CA ASN A 908 -29.93 24.36 -21.49
C ASN A 908 -29.33 24.83 -20.16
N ILE A 909 -28.02 25.09 -20.15
CA ILE A 909 -27.28 25.51 -18.96
C ILE A 909 -27.00 27.02 -19.07
N ALA A 910 -27.46 27.80 -18.10
CA ALA A 910 -27.17 29.23 -18.06
C ALA A 910 -25.69 29.48 -17.73
N VAL A 911 -25.12 30.50 -18.36
CA VAL A 911 -23.79 31.04 -18.05
C VAL A 911 -23.89 32.56 -17.93
N ALA A 912 -22.91 33.22 -17.29
CA ALA A 912 -22.94 34.67 -17.11
C ALA A 912 -23.21 35.44 -18.42
N SER A 913 -24.23 36.30 -18.39
CA SER A 913 -24.68 37.08 -19.57
C SER A 913 -23.90 38.38 -19.81
N SER A 914 -22.92 38.68 -18.96
CA SER A 914 -22.04 39.83 -19.09
C SER A 914 -20.59 39.41 -18.82
N ARG A 915 -19.63 40.18 -19.36
CA ARG A 915 -18.23 39.93 -19.05
C ARG A 915 -17.99 40.08 -17.55
N LEU A 916 -17.42 39.06 -16.93
CA LEU A 916 -16.99 39.09 -15.53
C LEU A 916 -15.74 39.95 -15.34
N ASN A 917 -15.05 40.27 -16.43
CA ASN A 917 -13.99 41.28 -16.50
C ASN A 917 -14.05 41.98 -17.86
N ASP A 918 -14.17 43.30 -17.87
CA ASP A 918 -14.41 44.08 -19.10
C ASP A 918 -13.36 43.90 -20.22
N SER A 919 -12.14 43.50 -19.88
CA SER A 919 -11.00 43.38 -20.82
C SER A 919 -10.83 42.01 -21.47
N GLN A 920 -11.66 41.03 -21.14
CA GLN A 920 -11.51 39.65 -21.58
C GLN A 920 -12.85 38.91 -21.69
N SER A 921 -12.87 37.86 -22.48
CA SER A 921 -13.93 36.86 -22.52
C SER A 921 -14.06 36.12 -21.18
N ASN A 922 -15.25 35.61 -20.90
CA ASN A 922 -15.48 34.63 -19.85
C ASN A 922 -15.01 33.24 -20.30
N LYS A 923 -14.95 32.31 -19.34
CA LYS A 923 -14.87 30.88 -19.60
C LYS A 923 -16.03 30.17 -18.90
N PHE A 924 -16.54 29.10 -19.48
CA PHE A 924 -17.49 28.20 -18.83
C PHE A 924 -16.82 26.84 -18.58
N HIS A 925 -17.25 26.20 -17.49
CA HIS A 925 -16.75 24.91 -17.03
C HIS A 925 -17.80 24.23 -16.16
N PHE A 926 -18.27 23.04 -16.54
CA PHE A 926 -19.20 22.26 -15.70
C PHE A 926 -19.14 20.78 -16.07
N ASN A 927 -19.47 19.93 -15.10
CA ASN A 927 -19.57 18.49 -15.28
C ASN A 927 -21.01 18.09 -15.59
N LEU A 928 -21.14 17.13 -16.49
CA LEU A 928 -22.38 16.40 -16.72
C LEU A 928 -22.11 14.90 -16.57
N GLU A 929 -23.16 14.11 -16.34
CA GLU A 929 -23.09 12.66 -16.48
C GLU A 929 -22.53 12.29 -17.86
N GLN A 930 -21.57 11.35 -17.86
CA GLN A 930 -20.85 10.92 -19.06
C GLN A 930 -21.79 10.36 -20.13
N LEU A 931 -22.79 9.58 -19.72
CA LEU A 931 -23.78 8.96 -20.60
C LEU A 931 -25.18 9.51 -20.31
N PRO A 932 -26.04 9.67 -21.33
CA PRO A 932 -25.80 9.48 -22.76
C PRO A 932 -24.82 10.51 -23.35
N LEU A 933 -24.03 10.13 -24.36
CA LEU A 933 -22.98 11.01 -24.90
C LEU A 933 -23.59 12.28 -25.53
N PRO A 934 -22.97 13.46 -25.31
CA PRO A 934 -23.29 14.67 -26.07
C PRO A 934 -23.04 14.47 -27.58
N THR A 935 -23.92 15.00 -28.43
CA THR A 935 -23.82 14.98 -29.91
C THR A 935 -23.55 16.37 -30.50
N ARG A 936 -24.06 17.41 -29.83
CA ARG A 936 -23.82 18.80 -30.18
C ARG A 936 -23.82 19.66 -28.93
N VAL A 937 -22.92 20.63 -28.90
CA VAL A 937 -22.89 21.69 -27.90
C VAL A 937 -22.96 23.03 -28.61
N THR A 938 -23.95 23.84 -28.27
CA THR A 938 -24.19 25.15 -28.86
C THR A 938 -24.10 26.21 -27.77
N LEU A 939 -23.26 27.21 -27.95
CA LEU A 939 -23.19 28.37 -27.09
C LEU A 939 -23.91 29.52 -27.79
N SER A 940 -24.93 30.07 -27.14
CA SER A 940 -25.69 31.21 -27.66
C SER A 940 -25.97 32.26 -26.59
N CYS A 941 -26.19 33.49 -27.05
CA CYS A 941 -26.72 34.57 -26.24
C CYS A 941 -27.96 35.14 -26.91
N THR A 942 -29.02 35.35 -26.15
CA THR A 942 -30.30 35.88 -26.62
C THR A 942 -30.50 37.28 -26.06
N ASP A 943 -30.84 38.23 -26.93
CA ASP A 943 -31.25 39.57 -26.55
C ASP A 943 -32.57 39.98 -27.23
N VAL A 944 -32.95 41.26 -27.14
CA VAL A 944 -34.18 41.81 -27.75
C VAL A 944 -34.27 41.59 -29.27
N ASN A 945 -33.14 41.35 -29.95
CA ASN A 945 -33.07 41.09 -31.39
C ASN A 945 -33.16 39.61 -31.74
N GLY A 946 -33.23 38.72 -30.74
CA GLY A 946 -33.32 37.27 -30.89
C GLY A 946 -32.07 36.52 -30.41
N GLU A 947 -32.02 35.23 -30.72
CA GLU A 947 -30.91 34.35 -30.35
C GLU A 947 -29.73 34.53 -31.32
N GLN A 948 -28.55 34.75 -30.75
CA GLN A 948 -27.28 34.77 -31.45
C GLN A 948 -26.42 33.58 -31.03
N VAL A 949 -26.13 32.68 -31.96
CA VAL A 949 -25.16 31.59 -31.75
C VAL A 949 -23.74 32.15 -31.82
N LEU A 950 -22.98 31.96 -30.74
CA LEU A 950 -21.58 32.40 -30.64
C LEU A 950 -20.60 31.35 -31.15
N ASP A 951 -20.84 30.08 -30.84
CA ASP A 951 -20.08 28.95 -31.38
C ASP A 951 -20.88 27.64 -31.28
N SER A 952 -20.49 26.63 -32.05
CA SER A 952 -21.09 25.30 -31.97
C SER A 952 -20.06 24.22 -32.24
N LEU A 953 -20.08 23.17 -31.41
CA LEU A 953 -19.25 21.99 -31.55
C LEU A 953 -20.12 20.78 -31.87
N ILE A 954 -19.86 20.14 -33.01
CA ILE A 954 -20.29 18.75 -33.23
C ILE A 954 -19.25 17.86 -32.55
N THR A 955 -19.72 17.03 -31.63
CA THR A 955 -18.86 16.22 -30.78
C THR A 955 -18.40 14.94 -31.48
N ASP A 956 -17.32 14.35 -30.98
CA ASP A 956 -16.93 13.01 -31.40
C ASP A 956 -17.98 12.00 -30.93
N GLN A 957 -18.46 11.14 -31.85
CA GLN A 957 -19.41 10.10 -31.51
C GLN A 957 -18.75 8.88 -30.87
N ASN A 958 -17.44 8.72 -31.00
CA ASN A 958 -16.64 7.63 -30.43
C ASN A 958 -15.45 8.18 -29.63
N PRO A 959 -15.69 8.97 -28.57
CA PRO A 959 -14.61 9.46 -27.72
C PRO A 959 -13.84 8.29 -27.10
N ALA A 960 -12.55 8.50 -26.83
CA ALA A 960 -11.63 7.47 -26.32
C ALA A 960 -11.85 7.13 -24.82
N ILE A 961 -13.11 7.03 -24.39
CA ILE A 961 -13.51 6.70 -23.01
C ILE A 961 -13.03 5.30 -22.63
N ASP A 962 -12.99 4.37 -23.60
CA ASP A 962 -12.47 3.01 -23.44
C ASP A 962 -10.96 2.95 -23.15
N LYS A 963 -10.23 4.04 -23.41
CA LYS A 963 -8.80 4.18 -23.11
C LYS A 963 -8.50 4.77 -21.75
N LEU A 964 -9.52 5.25 -21.03
CA LEU A 964 -9.33 5.75 -19.67
C LEU A 964 -8.84 4.61 -18.79
N VAL A 965 -7.75 4.86 -18.06
CA VAL A 965 -7.36 3.98 -16.95
C VAL A 965 -8.36 4.24 -15.83
N GLY A 966 -9.01 3.21 -15.27
CA GLY A 966 -10.04 3.38 -14.23
C GLY A 966 -9.52 4.15 -13.00
N PRO A 967 -10.41 4.77 -12.19
CA PRO A 967 -9.95 5.57 -11.07
C PRO A 967 -9.31 4.65 -10.04
N ILE A 968 -8.12 5.01 -9.60
CA ILE A 968 -7.38 4.24 -8.61
C ILE A 968 -7.63 4.84 -7.23
N PHE A 969 -8.15 4.01 -6.34
CA PHE A 969 -8.35 4.28 -4.93
C PHE A 969 -7.25 3.56 -4.14
N VAL A 970 -6.60 4.30 -3.25
CA VAL A 970 -5.58 3.76 -2.33
C VAL A 970 -5.91 4.23 -0.91
N GLY A 971 -5.81 3.31 0.06
CA GLY A 971 -6.10 3.58 1.48
C GLY A 971 -7.55 3.23 1.89
N GLN A 972 -7.85 3.40 3.18
CA GLN A 972 -9.12 2.97 3.81
C GLN A 972 -9.51 1.52 3.42
N GLU A 973 -10.78 1.26 3.16
CA GLU A 973 -11.31 -0.05 2.74
C GLU A 973 -10.78 -0.52 1.38
N HIS A 974 -10.22 0.36 0.55
CA HIS A 974 -9.65 -0.02 -0.74
C HIS A 974 -8.25 -0.63 -0.59
N GLY A 975 -7.51 -0.27 0.46
CA GLY A 975 -6.14 -0.71 0.71
C GLY A 975 -5.25 -0.53 -0.51
N TYR A 976 -4.67 -1.64 -1.00
CA TYR A 976 -3.87 -1.69 -2.23
C TYR A 976 -4.45 -2.68 -3.25
N LYS A 977 -5.76 -2.97 -3.20
CA LYS A 977 -6.39 -4.01 -4.02
C LYS A 977 -6.19 -3.79 -5.52
N GLN A 978 -6.36 -2.55 -5.99
CA GLN A 978 -6.19 -2.24 -7.43
C GLN A 978 -4.73 -2.38 -7.89
N TYR A 979 -3.75 -2.10 -7.03
CA TYR A 979 -2.35 -2.41 -7.33
C TYR A 979 -2.13 -3.91 -7.52
N VAL A 980 -2.72 -4.74 -6.64
CA VAL A 980 -2.67 -6.20 -6.75
C VAL A 980 -3.34 -6.63 -8.06
N ASP A 981 -4.50 -6.09 -8.40
CA ASP A 981 -5.27 -6.41 -9.61
C ASP A 981 -4.55 -6.06 -10.91
N GLU A 982 -3.63 -5.10 -10.91
CA GLU A 982 -2.79 -4.76 -12.07
C GLU A 982 -1.49 -5.59 -12.18
N GLN A 983 -1.12 -6.37 -11.16
CA GLN A 983 0.09 -7.22 -11.24
C GLN A 983 0.04 -8.20 -12.43
N VAL A 984 1.14 -8.31 -13.16
CA VAL A 984 1.19 -9.12 -14.38
C VAL A 984 1.09 -10.62 -14.04
N MET A 985 0.15 -11.34 -14.65
CA MET A 985 0.01 -12.79 -14.50
C MET A 985 1.26 -13.51 -15.05
N PHE A 986 1.55 -14.72 -14.58
CA PHE A 986 2.72 -15.47 -15.07
C PHE A 986 2.66 -15.71 -16.59
N ALA A 987 1.47 -16.00 -17.11
CA ALA A 987 1.25 -16.21 -18.55
C ALA A 987 1.63 -14.97 -19.39
N ASP A 988 1.47 -13.76 -18.84
CA ASP A 988 1.75 -12.49 -19.52
C ASP A 988 3.13 -11.90 -19.19
N ASN A 989 3.87 -12.52 -18.26
CA ASN A 989 5.18 -12.05 -17.84
C ASN A 989 6.27 -12.51 -18.82
N ALA A 990 6.64 -11.64 -19.75
CA ALA A 990 7.66 -11.92 -20.76
C ALA A 990 9.05 -12.24 -20.18
N ALA A 991 9.42 -11.72 -19.01
CA ALA A 991 10.71 -12.03 -18.37
C ALA A 991 10.69 -13.43 -17.77
N LEU A 992 9.61 -13.79 -17.06
CA LEU A 992 9.42 -15.13 -16.51
C LEU A 992 9.38 -16.19 -17.62
N ASN A 993 8.63 -15.91 -18.69
CA ASN A 993 8.44 -16.83 -19.81
C ASN A 993 9.71 -17.06 -20.65
N ARG A 994 10.78 -16.31 -20.41
CA ARG A 994 12.08 -16.51 -21.06
C ARG A 994 13.04 -17.39 -20.25
N ILE A 995 12.69 -17.76 -19.02
CA ILE A 995 13.58 -18.54 -18.14
C ILE A 995 13.10 -19.99 -18.09
N ASP A 996 14.00 -20.92 -18.41
CA ASP A 996 13.73 -22.35 -18.22
C ASP A 996 14.08 -22.76 -16.79
N PHE A 997 13.06 -23.11 -16.01
CA PHE A 997 13.24 -23.62 -14.66
C PHE A 997 13.25 -25.15 -14.66
N GLY A 998 14.31 -25.77 -14.13
CA GLY A 998 14.37 -27.22 -13.95
C GLY A 998 13.89 -27.71 -12.58
N PHE A 999 13.75 -26.80 -11.63
CA PHE A 999 13.43 -27.11 -10.24
C PHE A 999 12.43 -26.09 -9.69
N VAL A 1000 11.52 -26.55 -8.84
CA VAL A 1000 10.49 -25.70 -8.23
C VAL A 1000 11.11 -24.64 -7.32
N ALA A 1001 12.21 -24.97 -6.64
CA ALA A 1001 12.86 -24.04 -5.71
C ALA A 1001 13.44 -22.80 -6.43
N ASP A 1002 13.99 -22.98 -7.63
CA ASP A 1002 14.49 -21.86 -8.45
C ASP A 1002 13.34 -20.97 -8.93
N PHE A 1003 12.21 -21.59 -9.30
CA PHE A 1003 11.01 -20.87 -9.71
C PHE A 1003 10.38 -20.12 -8.53
N ASP A 1004 10.21 -20.76 -7.37
CA ASP A 1004 9.73 -20.14 -6.14
C ASP A 1004 10.57 -18.92 -5.78
N LYS A 1005 11.90 -19.05 -5.86
CA LYS A 1005 12.81 -17.93 -5.62
C LYS A 1005 12.58 -16.79 -6.60
N PHE A 1006 12.48 -17.08 -7.90
CA PHE A 1006 12.19 -16.06 -8.90
C PHE A 1006 10.86 -15.36 -8.61
N VAL A 1007 9.80 -16.11 -8.32
CA VAL A 1007 8.48 -15.54 -8.04
C VAL A 1007 8.53 -14.69 -6.76
N ALA A 1008 9.17 -15.17 -5.69
CA ALA A 1008 9.35 -14.42 -4.46
C ALA A 1008 10.05 -13.08 -4.72
N ASP A 1009 11.16 -13.10 -5.45
CA ASP A 1009 11.97 -11.91 -5.75
C ASP A 1009 11.22 -10.89 -6.63
N ASN A 1010 10.34 -11.35 -7.54
CA ASN A 1010 9.66 -10.48 -8.51
C ASN A 1010 8.22 -10.07 -8.11
N TYR A 1011 7.55 -10.86 -7.26
CA TYR A 1011 6.14 -10.66 -6.90
C TYR A 1011 5.92 -10.50 -5.39
N GLY A 1012 6.77 -11.12 -4.56
CA GLY A 1012 6.61 -11.19 -3.11
C GLY A 1012 7.56 -10.30 -2.31
N ALA A 1013 8.34 -9.44 -2.97
CA ALA A 1013 9.41 -8.67 -2.35
C ALA A 1013 10.42 -9.53 -1.56
N GLY A 1014 10.75 -10.71 -2.12
CA GLY A 1014 11.66 -11.71 -1.56
C GLY A 1014 11.01 -12.69 -0.58
N VAL A 1015 9.70 -12.60 -0.33
CA VAL A 1015 8.97 -13.47 0.59
C VAL A 1015 7.94 -14.31 -0.16
N LEU A 1016 7.95 -15.62 0.11
CA LEU A 1016 6.93 -16.56 -0.36
C LEU A 1016 6.23 -17.19 0.84
N ASN A 1017 4.95 -16.87 1.01
CA ASN A 1017 4.14 -17.40 2.10
C ASN A 1017 3.53 -18.75 1.72
N ASN A 1018 3.42 -19.68 2.66
CA ASN A 1018 2.80 -20.99 2.45
C ASN A 1018 1.75 -21.34 3.52
N GLY A 1019 1.51 -20.44 4.48
CA GLY A 1019 0.57 -20.64 5.57
C GLY A 1019 1.12 -21.43 6.77
N GLU A 1020 2.28 -22.09 6.64
CA GLU A 1020 2.88 -22.91 7.70
C GLU A 1020 4.15 -22.26 8.29
N THR A 1021 5.14 -21.94 7.45
CA THR A 1021 6.43 -21.35 7.90
C THR A 1021 6.48 -19.84 7.74
N SER A 1022 5.64 -19.28 6.88
CA SER A 1022 5.50 -17.84 6.66
C SER A 1022 4.04 -17.52 6.35
N ALA A 1023 3.46 -16.60 7.12
CA ALA A 1023 2.04 -16.26 7.09
C ALA A 1023 1.83 -14.74 7.18
N GLU A 1024 2.51 -14.00 6.31
CA GLU A 1024 2.31 -12.56 6.18
C GLU A 1024 0.93 -12.23 5.60
N ARG A 1025 0.02 -11.72 6.44
CA ARG A 1025 -1.28 -11.23 5.98
C ARG A 1025 -1.22 -9.72 5.68
N ARG A 1026 -1.07 -9.37 4.40
CA ARG A 1026 -1.24 -8.00 3.86
C ARG A 1026 -1.66 -8.05 2.38
N ALA A 1027 -2.22 -6.96 1.87
CA ALA A 1027 -2.40 -6.81 0.43
C ALA A 1027 -1.05 -6.89 -0.31
N GLY A 1028 -1.00 -7.66 -1.40
CA GLY A 1028 0.20 -7.92 -2.17
C GLY A 1028 1.14 -8.96 -1.58
N ALA A 1029 0.81 -9.60 -0.45
CA ALA A 1029 1.58 -10.73 0.05
C ALA A 1029 1.45 -11.91 -0.93
N LEU A 1030 2.58 -12.47 -1.34
CA LEU A 1030 2.66 -13.61 -2.24
C LEU A 1030 2.53 -14.92 -1.46
N TYR A 1031 1.65 -15.78 -1.93
CA TYR A 1031 1.41 -17.11 -1.37
C TYR A 1031 1.59 -18.18 -2.43
N VAL A 1032 2.14 -19.32 -2.00
CA VAL A 1032 2.10 -20.59 -2.72
C VAL A 1032 1.08 -21.51 -2.06
N TYR A 1033 0.25 -22.14 -2.89
CA TYR A 1033 -0.78 -23.07 -2.50
C TYR A 1033 -0.61 -24.38 -3.26
N PRO A 1034 -0.27 -25.49 -2.58
CA PRO A 1034 -0.28 -26.81 -3.20
C PRO A 1034 -1.72 -27.28 -3.38
N ASN A 1035 -2.26 -27.16 -4.59
CA ASN A 1035 -3.68 -27.39 -4.85
C ASN A 1035 -4.00 -28.90 -4.90
N PRO A 1036 -4.76 -29.44 -3.93
CA PRO A 1036 -5.05 -30.87 -3.88
C PRO A 1036 -6.11 -31.31 -4.91
N VAL A 1037 -6.84 -30.37 -5.50
CA VAL A 1037 -7.89 -30.66 -6.50
C VAL A 1037 -7.29 -30.83 -7.89
N THR A 1038 -6.37 -29.95 -8.27
CA THR A 1038 -5.72 -29.97 -9.58
C THR A 1038 -4.38 -30.73 -9.56
N GLY A 1039 -3.78 -30.90 -8.39
CA GLY A 1039 -2.43 -31.46 -8.24
C GLY A 1039 -1.33 -30.52 -8.72
N THR A 1040 -1.58 -29.20 -8.72
CA THR A 1040 -0.66 -28.15 -9.18
C THR A 1040 -0.13 -27.30 -8.01
N ARG A 1041 0.97 -26.60 -8.23
CA ARG A 1041 1.51 -25.61 -7.30
C ARG A 1041 1.09 -24.22 -7.77
N ASP A 1042 0.07 -23.67 -7.13
CA ASP A 1042 -0.59 -22.43 -7.54
C ASP A 1042 -0.07 -21.24 -6.73
N TYR A 1043 0.01 -20.06 -7.35
CA TYR A 1043 0.51 -18.84 -6.71
C TYR A 1043 -0.56 -17.77 -6.69
N PHE A 1044 -0.67 -17.09 -5.55
CA PHE A 1044 -1.68 -16.07 -5.33
C PHE A 1044 -1.08 -14.83 -4.67
N LEU A 1045 -1.59 -13.65 -5.03
CA LEU A 1045 -1.42 -12.43 -4.23
C LEU A 1045 -2.67 -12.21 -3.39
N MET A 1046 -2.48 -11.90 -2.11
CA MET A 1046 -3.57 -11.49 -1.24
C MET A 1046 -4.09 -10.11 -1.67
N ARG A 1047 -5.39 -9.98 -1.87
CA ARG A 1047 -6.09 -8.71 -2.15
C ARG A 1047 -6.52 -8.02 -0.88
N ASP A 1048 -7.01 -8.81 0.08
CA ASP A 1048 -7.64 -8.36 1.31
C ASP A 1048 -7.18 -9.23 2.47
N ILE A 1049 -6.89 -8.62 3.61
CA ILE A 1049 -6.42 -9.33 4.81
C ILE A 1049 -7.48 -10.25 5.43
N SER A 1050 -8.76 -10.02 5.14
CA SER A 1050 -9.89 -10.86 5.53
C SER A 1050 -10.10 -12.07 4.60
N ALA A 1051 -9.23 -12.26 3.60
CA ALA A 1051 -9.32 -13.35 2.65
C ALA A 1051 -9.51 -14.72 3.35
N ALA A 1052 -10.52 -15.46 2.90
CA ALA A 1052 -10.79 -16.83 3.32
C ALA A 1052 -9.81 -17.82 2.65
N ASP A 1053 -10.20 -19.09 2.54
CA ASP A 1053 -9.37 -20.13 1.93
C ASP A 1053 -9.02 -19.84 0.46
N PHE A 1054 -7.91 -20.42 -0.01
CA PHE A 1054 -7.47 -20.32 -1.39
C PHE A 1054 -8.50 -20.90 -2.37
N PRO A 1055 -8.78 -20.23 -3.50
CA PRO A 1055 -9.52 -20.83 -4.60
C PRO A 1055 -8.82 -22.07 -5.14
N THR A 1056 -9.57 -23.17 -5.34
CA THR A 1056 -9.02 -24.43 -5.88
C THR A 1056 -9.20 -24.58 -7.39
N ASN A 1057 -9.89 -23.63 -8.04
CA ASN A 1057 -10.23 -23.66 -9.46
C ASN A 1057 -9.27 -22.87 -10.35
N GLN A 1058 -8.06 -22.52 -9.85
CA GLN A 1058 -7.05 -21.74 -10.58
C GLN A 1058 -7.59 -20.38 -11.09
N ALA A 1059 -8.43 -19.74 -10.29
CA ALA A 1059 -8.99 -18.42 -10.58
C ALA A 1059 -8.86 -17.51 -9.35
N GLY A 1060 -8.92 -16.20 -9.58
CA GLY A 1060 -9.01 -15.25 -8.47
C GLY A 1060 -10.43 -15.16 -7.88
N ASN A 1061 -10.53 -14.66 -6.65
CA ASN A 1061 -11.78 -14.29 -5.98
C ASN A 1061 -11.64 -12.93 -5.26
N GLU A 1062 -12.60 -12.52 -4.42
CA GLU A 1062 -12.52 -11.23 -3.74
C GLU A 1062 -11.26 -11.03 -2.88
N GLY A 1063 -10.76 -12.11 -2.25
CA GLY A 1063 -9.62 -12.07 -1.34
C GLY A 1063 -8.26 -12.44 -1.97
N TRP A 1064 -8.24 -13.15 -3.09
CA TRP A 1064 -7.03 -13.72 -3.70
C TRP A 1064 -6.96 -13.47 -5.20
N LYS A 1065 -5.86 -12.92 -5.68
CA LYS A 1065 -5.51 -12.89 -7.11
C LYS A 1065 -4.64 -14.08 -7.44
N TYR A 1066 -5.15 -15.01 -8.26
CA TYR A 1066 -4.33 -16.05 -8.87
C TYR A 1066 -3.29 -15.42 -9.80
N LEU A 1067 -2.05 -15.93 -9.82
CA LEU A 1067 -0.98 -15.49 -10.72
C LEU A 1067 -0.65 -16.53 -11.79
N GLY A 1068 -0.77 -17.81 -11.46
CA GLY A 1068 -0.36 -18.92 -12.31
C GLY A 1068 0.09 -20.12 -11.49
N SER A 1069 0.51 -21.18 -12.17
CA SER A 1069 1.01 -22.42 -11.53
C SER A 1069 2.40 -22.75 -12.02
N ALA A 1070 3.23 -23.34 -11.15
CA ALA A 1070 4.60 -23.74 -11.49
C ALA A 1070 4.63 -24.72 -12.68
N GLU A 1071 3.58 -25.53 -12.86
CA GLU A 1071 3.44 -26.54 -13.90
C GLU A 1071 3.61 -26.01 -15.32
N ASN A 1072 3.32 -24.73 -15.54
CA ASN A 1072 3.45 -24.11 -16.87
C ASN A 1072 4.87 -23.59 -17.15
N HIS A 1073 5.72 -23.48 -16.13
CA HIS A 1073 7.03 -22.81 -16.20
C HIS A 1073 8.19 -23.74 -15.81
N VAL A 1074 7.97 -24.71 -14.93
CA VAL A 1074 8.97 -25.67 -14.45
C VAL A 1074 8.94 -26.95 -15.28
N GLN A 1075 10.11 -27.38 -15.73
CA GLN A 1075 10.33 -28.62 -16.46
C GLN A 1075 10.76 -29.72 -15.49
N PHE A 1076 9.83 -30.62 -15.18
CA PHE A 1076 10.02 -31.68 -14.18
C PHE A 1076 10.74 -32.92 -14.71
N GLY A 1077 10.97 -33.00 -16.02
CA GLY A 1077 11.78 -34.05 -16.63
C GLY A 1077 13.28 -33.82 -16.48
N PHE A 1078 14.07 -34.83 -16.79
CA PHE A 1078 15.53 -34.70 -16.80
C PHE A 1078 15.98 -33.73 -17.88
N ASN A 1079 16.81 -32.78 -17.52
CA ASN A 1079 17.52 -31.96 -18.48
C ASN A 1079 18.58 -32.84 -19.15
N PRO A 1080 18.52 -33.07 -20.47
CA PRO A 1080 19.39 -34.02 -21.17
C PRO A 1080 20.87 -33.61 -21.13
N LEU A 1081 21.17 -32.33 -20.88
CA LEU A 1081 22.54 -31.81 -20.76
C LEU A 1081 23.09 -31.91 -19.33
N LYS A 1082 22.24 -32.05 -18.31
CA LYS A 1082 22.64 -32.12 -16.90
C LYS A 1082 22.52 -33.51 -16.28
N VAL A 1083 21.63 -34.36 -16.79
CA VAL A 1083 21.49 -35.73 -16.30
C VAL A 1083 22.80 -36.48 -16.52
N ASP A 1084 23.33 -37.13 -15.49
CA ASP A 1084 24.47 -38.03 -15.66
C ASP A 1084 24.03 -39.12 -16.64
N ARG A 1085 24.79 -39.36 -17.71
CA ARG A 1085 24.51 -40.37 -18.73
C ARG A 1085 25.48 -41.56 -18.68
N SER A 1086 26.39 -41.57 -17.70
CA SER A 1086 27.35 -42.65 -17.48
C SER A 1086 26.69 -43.91 -16.91
N ASN A 1087 27.44 -45.01 -16.89
CA ASN A 1087 26.95 -46.29 -16.39
C ASN A 1087 27.00 -46.34 -14.85
N ILE A 1088 26.06 -45.64 -14.21
CA ILE A 1088 25.83 -45.63 -12.76
C ILE A 1088 24.43 -46.17 -12.44
N ASP A 1089 24.24 -46.59 -11.20
CA ASP A 1089 22.92 -46.99 -10.68
C ASP A 1089 21.90 -45.84 -10.78
N ASN A 1090 20.65 -46.15 -11.15
CA ASN A 1090 19.63 -45.13 -11.34
C ASN A 1090 19.24 -44.39 -10.06
N ALA A 1091 19.21 -45.06 -8.90
CA ALA A 1091 18.93 -44.37 -7.65
C ALA A 1091 20.02 -43.33 -7.35
N GLN A 1092 21.29 -43.67 -7.62
CA GLN A 1092 22.41 -42.72 -7.53
C GLN A 1092 22.28 -41.58 -8.56
N ARG A 1093 21.88 -41.89 -9.79
CA ARG A 1093 21.68 -40.91 -10.88
C ARG A 1093 20.66 -39.85 -10.48
N ILE A 1094 19.54 -40.27 -9.93
CA ILE A 1094 18.43 -39.41 -9.51
C ILE A 1094 18.84 -38.60 -8.28
N ALA A 1095 19.44 -39.25 -7.28
CA ALA A 1095 19.96 -38.57 -6.09
C ALA A 1095 20.92 -37.44 -6.47
N ASN A 1096 21.85 -37.70 -7.40
CA ASN A 1096 22.78 -36.69 -7.91
C ASN A 1096 22.06 -35.56 -8.66
N TYR A 1097 21.11 -35.89 -9.54
CA TYR A 1097 20.41 -34.90 -10.36
C TYR A 1097 19.58 -33.92 -9.54
N PHE A 1098 18.86 -34.41 -8.52
CA PHE A 1098 18.06 -33.59 -7.61
C PHE A 1098 18.86 -33.08 -6.40
N ASN A 1099 20.18 -33.30 -6.38
CA ASN A 1099 21.08 -32.90 -5.31
C ASN A 1099 20.62 -33.38 -3.91
N GLN A 1100 20.13 -34.62 -3.83
CA GLN A 1100 19.72 -35.25 -2.59
C GLN A 1100 20.78 -36.25 -2.12
N PRO A 1101 21.25 -36.18 -0.86
CA PRO A 1101 22.25 -37.12 -0.33
C PRO A 1101 21.78 -38.58 -0.38
N GLN A 1102 20.48 -38.80 -0.20
CA GLN A 1102 19.81 -40.08 -0.29
C GLN A 1102 18.35 -39.85 -0.70
N LEU A 1103 17.78 -40.80 -1.45
CA LEU A 1103 16.35 -40.82 -1.76
C LEU A 1103 15.56 -41.26 -0.52
N LEU A 1104 14.37 -40.70 -0.34
CA LEU A 1104 13.52 -40.99 0.82
C LEU A 1104 12.64 -42.22 0.56
N THR A 1105 12.27 -42.95 1.62
CA THR A 1105 11.23 -43.98 1.53
C THR A 1105 9.87 -43.38 1.83
N TRP A 1106 8.80 -44.06 1.41
CA TRP A 1106 7.43 -43.60 1.64
C TRP A 1106 7.11 -43.33 3.13
N GLU A 1107 7.67 -44.12 4.05
CA GLU A 1107 7.49 -43.93 5.50
C GLU A 1107 8.05 -42.60 5.99
N GLN A 1108 8.91 -41.94 5.21
CA GLN A 1108 9.53 -40.65 5.54
C GLN A 1108 8.74 -39.47 4.97
N ALA A 1109 7.61 -39.69 4.28
CA ALA A 1109 6.84 -38.63 3.63
C ALA A 1109 6.30 -37.55 4.58
N SER A 1110 6.00 -37.91 5.84
CA SER A 1110 5.58 -36.95 6.87
C SER A 1110 6.74 -36.15 7.49
N SER A 1111 7.99 -36.53 7.21
CA SER A 1111 9.18 -35.86 7.75
C SER A 1111 9.69 -34.71 6.89
N THR A 1112 9.15 -34.54 5.68
CA THR A 1112 9.52 -33.44 4.77
C THR A 1112 8.87 -32.13 5.23
N ALA A 1113 9.56 -31.00 4.97
CA ALA A 1113 9.13 -29.69 5.41
C ALA A 1113 9.27 -28.63 4.31
N TRP A 1114 8.44 -27.60 4.40
CA TRP A 1114 8.60 -26.39 3.59
C TRP A 1114 9.92 -25.67 3.92
N GLY A 1115 10.51 -25.06 2.90
CA GLY A 1115 11.84 -24.44 2.90
C GLY A 1115 13.01 -25.42 2.80
N GLN A 1116 12.74 -26.74 2.78
CA GLN A 1116 13.78 -27.77 2.87
C GLN A 1116 13.60 -28.90 1.84
N SER A 1117 12.36 -29.27 1.52
CA SER A 1117 12.03 -30.50 0.79
C SER A 1117 11.17 -30.30 -0.47
N GLU A 1118 11.15 -29.11 -1.08
CA GLU A 1118 10.27 -28.74 -2.22
C GLU A 1118 10.38 -29.65 -3.45
N ASN A 1119 11.47 -30.40 -3.58
CA ASN A 1119 11.71 -31.33 -4.68
C ASN A 1119 12.12 -32.72 -4.17
N ALA A 1120 11.70 -33.11 -2.97
CA ALA A 1120 12.13 -34.38 -2.39
C ALA A 1120 11.68 -35.57 -3.25
N ILE A 1121 12.65 -36.37 -3.70
CA ILE A 1121 12.41 -37.61 -4.43
C ILE A 1121 12.37 -38.79 -3.46
N PHE A 1122 11.38 -39.64 -3.71
CA PHE A 1122 11.09 -40.86 -3.00
C PHE A 1122 11.32 -42.06 -3.91
N ILE A 1123 11.77 -43.16 -3.30
CA ILE A 1123 11.98 -44.43 -3.96
C ILE A 1123 11.04 -45.48 -3.38
N ASP A 1124 10.41 -46.24 -4.27
CA ASP A 1124 9.57 -47.38 -3.96
C ASP A 1124 9.96 -48.58 -4.82
N THR A 1125 9.70 -49.80 -4.34
CA THR A 1125 9.97 -51.03 -5.08
C THR A 1125 8.69 -51.85 -5.21
N ASP A 1126 8.27 -52.12 -6.43
CA ASP A 1126 7.03 -52.85 -6.69
C ASP A 1126 7.15 -54.37 -6.44
N GLU A 1127 6.04 -55.10 -6.60
CA GLU A 1127 5.99 -56.55 -6.39
C GLU A 1127 6.91 -57.35 -7.32
N SER A 1128 7.32 -56.78 -8.46
CA SER A 1128 8.25 -57.39 -9.42
C SER A 1128 9.72 -57.13 -9.10
N GLY A 1129 9.99 -56.22 -8.16
CA GLY A 1129 11.33 -55.74 -7.82
C GLY A 1129 11.78 -54.53 -8.63
N GLU A 1130 10.89 -53.89 -9.39
CA GLU A 1130 11.18 -52.68 -10.15
C GLU A 1130 11.18 -51.45 -9.23
N ARG A 1131 12.25 -50.66 -9.27
CA ARG A 1131 12.33 -49.40 -8.50
C ARG A 1131 11.63 -48.28 -9.25
N ARG A 1132 10.86 -47.49 -8.52
CA ARG A 1132 10.00 -46.41 -9.01
C ARG A 1132 10.30 -45.13 -8.24
N TYR A 1133 10.34 -44.01 -8.94
CA TYR A 1133 10.78 -42.74 -8.37
C TYR A 1133 9.68 -41.69 -8.46
N PHE A 1134 9.38 -41.05 -7.33
CA PHE A 1134 8.30 -40.07 -7.20
C PHE A 1134 8.79 -38.80 -6.53
N MET A 1135 8.41 -37.64 -7.04
CA MET A 1135 8.59 -36.35 -6.36
C MET A 1135 7.34 -36.02 -5.56
N GLN A 1136 7.50 -35.69 -4.28
CA GLN A 1136 6.39 -35.24 -3.45
C GLN A 1136 6.02 -33.80 -3.82
N LYS A 1137 4.74 -33.55 -4.11
CA LYS A 1137 4.21 -32.22 -4.46
C LYS A 1137 3.87 -31.36 -3.23
N ARG A 1138 3.55 -32.03 -2.12
CA ARG A 1138 3.09 -31.40 -0.86
C ARG A 1138 4.00 -31.86 0.29
N PRO A 1139 5.01 -31.07 0.68
CA PRO A 1139 5.85 -31.38 1.84
C PRO A 1139 5.00 -31.64 3.09
N GLY A 1140 5.39 -32.62 3.92
CA GLY A 1140 4.71 -33.01 5.16
C GLY A 1140 3.47 -33.88 4.98
N VAL A 1141 2.91 -33.99 3.77
CA VAL A 1141 1.72 -34.81 3.52
C VAL A 1141 2.10 -36.26 3.27
N SER A 1142 1.67 -37.15 4.16
CA SER A 1142 1.78 -38.60 3.98
C SER A 1142 0.51 -39.15 3.34
N SER A 1143 0.55 -39.37 2.01
CA SER A 1143 -0.48 -40.10 1.26
C SER A 1143 0.12 -41.32 0.59
N ALA A 1144 -0.73 -42.33 0.29
CA ALA A 1144 -0.27 -43.56 -0.34
C ALA A 1144 0.31 -43.28 -1.74
N LEU A 1145 1.44 -43.90 -2.07
CA LEU A 1145 2.01 -43.81 -3.41
C LEU A 1145 1.04 -44.38 -4.46
N PRO A 1146 0.99 -43.77 -5.66
CA PRO A 1146 0.22 -44.31 -6.77
C PRO A 1146 0.63 -45.76 -7.08
N VAL A 1147 -0.37 -46.65 -7.19
CA VAL A 1147 -0.12 -48.04 -7.58
C VAL A 1147 0.33 -48.12 -9.04
N GLN A 1148 -0.14 -47.20 -9.88
CA GLN A 1148 0.24 -47.07 -11.29
C GLN A 1148 1.44 -46.13 -11.44
N ASN A 1149 2.26 -46.34 -12.48
CA ASN A 1149 3.40 -45.48 -12.85
C ASN A 1149 2.92 -44.15 -13.43
N THR A 1150 2.17 -43.39 -12.64
CA THR A 1150 1.45 -42.17 -13.02
C THR A 1150 1.53 -41.13 -11.91
N SER A 1151 1.48 -39.85 -12.29
CA SER A 1151 1.36 -38.76 -11.32
C SER A 1151 -0.09 -38.61 -10.83
N ASP A 1152 -0.28 -38.14 -9.59
CA ASP A 1152 -1.57 -37.78 -9.00
C ASP A 1152 -1.51 -36.40 -8.31
N ALA A 1153 -2.42 -36.14 -7.36
CA ALA A 1153 -2.48 -34.87 -6.63
C ALA A 1153 -1.26 -34.63 -5.70
N ASP A 1154 -0.62 -35.69 -5.21
CA ASP A 1154 0.39 -35.64 -4.16
C ASP A 1154 1.78 -36.05 -4.64
N TRP A 1155 1.81 -36.88 -5.67
CA TRP A 1155 3.01 -37.52 -6.18
C TRP A 1155 3.15 -37.23 -7.66
N ARG A 1156 4.35 -36.83 -8.06
CA ARG A 1156 4.74 -36.74 -9.46
C ARG A 1156 5.64 -37.93 -9.79
N PHE A 1157 5.19 -38.79 -10.69
CA PHE A 1157 6.00 -39.90 -11.17
C PHE A 1157 7.12 -39.37 -12.06
N ILE A 1158 8.37 -39.70 -11.70
CA ILE A 1158 9.58 -39.29 -12.42
C ILE A 1158 10.00 -40.35 -13.43
N GLY A 1159 9.82 -41.63 -13.09
CA GLY A 1159 10.15 -42.77 -13.94
C GLY A 1159 10.37 -44.04 -13.12
N SER A 1160 10.39 -45.19 -13.77
CA SER A 1160 10.95 -46.43 -13.21
C SER A 1160 12.40 -46.65 -13.65
N ASP A 1161 13.06 -47.64 -13.09
CA ASP A 1161 14.38 -48.07 -13.58
C ASP A 1161 14.36 -48.36 -15.10
N THR A 1162 13.31 -49.03 -15.59
CA THR A 1162 13.14 -49.33 -17.02
C THR A 1162 13.01 -48.06 -17.86
N ASP A 1163 12.16 -47.11 -17.43
CA ASP A 1163 11.94 -45.85 -18.14
C ASP A 1163 13.24 -45.05 -18.26
N ILE A 1164 14.00 -44.99 -17.16
CA ILE A 1164 15.24 -44.21 -17.09
C ILE A 1164 16.36 -44.88 -17.88
N GLU A 1165 16.51 -46.21 -17.81
CA GLU A 1165 17.49 -46.93 -18.61
C GLU A 1165 17.23 -46.75 -20.11
N GLN A 1166 15.97 -46.83 -20.52
CA GLN A 1166 15.58 -46.57 -21.91
C GLN A 1166 15.90 -45.13 -22.30
N TYR A 1167 15.53 -44.15 -21.47
CA TYR A 1167 15.80 -42.74 -21.73
C TYR A 1167 17.29 -42.45 -21.90
N ILE A 1168 18.14 -42.94 -20.97
CA ILE A 1168 19.60 -42.75 -21.03
C ILE A 1168 20.21 -43.48 -22.24
N ALA A 1169 19.73 -44.68 -22.58
CA ALA A 1169 20.20 -45.39 -23.76
C ALA A 1169 19.91 -44.62 -25.05
N GLU A 1170 18.73 -44.00 -25.16
CA GLU A 1170 18.35 -43.16 -26.30
C GLU A 1170 19.21 -41.88 -26.36
N LEU A 1171 19.39 -41.18 -25.23
CA LEU A 1171 20.24 -39.98 -25.14
C LEU A 1171 21.74 -40.26 -25.44
N ASN A 1172 22.20 -41.51 -25.33
CA ASN A 1172 23.60 -41.88 -25.62
C ASN A 1172 23.83 -42.39 -27.03
N SER A 1173 22.78 -42.85 -27.72
CA SER A 1173 22.93 -43.58 -29.00
C SER A 1173 22.33 -42.86 -30.20
N ASP A 1174 21.50 -41.85 -30.01
CA ASP A 1174 20.81 -41.13 -31.07
C ASP A 1174 20.89 -39.60 -30.87
N LEU A 1175 21.74 -38.96 -31.68
CA LEU A 1175 21.91 -37.50 -31.68
C LEU A 1175 20.61 -36.75 -31.97
N ALA A 1176 19.79 -37.24 -32.90
CA ALA A 1176 18.56 -36.54 -33.29
C ALA A 1176 17.54 -36.57 -32.15
N LYS A 1177 17.45 -37.70 -31.43
CA LYS A 1177 16.65 -37.79 -30.20
C LYS A 1177 17.21 -36.90 -29.09
N PHE A 1178 18.53 -36.90 -28.88
CA PHE A 1178 19.17 -36.04 -27.88
C PHE A 1178 18.87 -34.55 -28.13
N GLU A 1179 19.01 -34.08 -29.37
CA GLU A 1179 18.69 -32.70 -29.74
C GLU A 1179 17.19 -32.40 -29.64
N ALA A 1180 16.33 -33.37 -29.97
CA ALA A 1180 14.88 -33.22 -29.77
C ALA A 1180 14.51 -33.08 -28.29
N GLU A 1181 15.15 -33.83 -27.40
CA GLU A 1181 14.96 -33.73 -25.95
C GLU A 1181 15.49 -32.40 -25.40
N ILE A 1182 16.61 -31.86 -25.92
CA ILE A 1182 17.07 -30.50 -25.58
C ILE A 1182 16.01 -29.48 -25.94
N LEU A 1183 15.53 -29.53 -27.19
CA LEU A 1183 14.51 -28.61 -27.70
C LEU A 1183 13.20 -28.71 -26.90
N ALA A 1184 12.75 -29.92 -26.58
CA ALA A 1184 11.58 -30.16 -25.76
C ALA A 1184 11.75 -29.59 -24.34
N TRP A 1185 12.91 -29.81 -23.70
CA TRP A 1185 13.19 -29.29 -22.37
C TRP A 1185 13.25 -27.76 -22.35
N HIS A 1186 13.82 -27.13 -23.39
CA HIS A 1186 13.91 -25.67 -23.52
C HIS A 1186 12.70 -25.01 -24.22
N LYS A 1187 11.62 -25.78 -24.47
CA LYS A 1187 10.39 -25.30 -25.14
C LYS A 1187 10.64 -24.56 -26.47
N GLN A 1188 11.60 -25.05 -27.24
CA GLN A 1188 12.06 -24.43 -28.49
C GLN A 1188 11.74 -25.34 -29.68
N ASP A 1189 11.20 -24.79 -30.77
CA ASP A 1189 10.80 -25.61 -31.93
C ASP A 1189 12.00 -26.12 -32.76
N ARG A 1190 13.10 -25.35 -32.79
CA ARG A 1190 14.32 -25.68 -33.54
C ARG A 1190 15.53 -24.98 -32.94
N MET A 1191 16.73 -25.56 -33.10
CA MET A 1191 17.98 -24.89 -32.71
C MET A 1191 18.20 -23.60 -33.51
N GLY A 1192 18.85 -22.62 -32.88
CA GLY A 1192 19.31 -21.41 -33.54
C GLY A 1192 20.37 -21.72 -34.61
N VAL A 1193 20.33 -20.99 -35.72
CA VAL A 1193 21.27 -21.17 -36.83
C VAL A 1193 22.33 -20.08 -36.81
N TRP A 1194 23.59 -20.48 -36.71
CA TRP A 1194 24.71 -19.55 -36.75
C TRP A 1194 24.69 -18.68 -38.03
N GLY A 1195 24.75 -17.36 -37.86
CA GLY A 1195 24.77 -16.41 -38.96
C GLY A 1195 23.39 -15.95 -39.45
N GLU A 1196 22.31 -16.53 -38.92
CA GLU A 1196 20.95 -16.09 -39.21
C GLU A 1196 20.72 -14.65 -38.70
N ASN A 1197 19.85 -13.90 -39.38
CA ASN A 1197 19.46 -12.51 -39.04
C ASN A 1197 20.64 -11.53 -38.84
N ASN A 1198 21.76 -11.73 -39.52
CA ASN A 1198 22.95 -10.89 -39.39
C ASN A 1198 23.58 -10.95 -37.99
N ASN A 1199 23.75 -12.18 -37.48
CA ASN A 1199 24.26 -12.51 -36.15
C ASN A 1199 23.44 -11.92 -34.99
N THR A 1200 22.12 -11.94 -35.14
CA THR A 1200 21.18 -11.63 -34.06
C THR A 1200 20.27 -12.83 -33.82
N GLY A 1201 19.88 -13.03 -32.57
CA GLY A 1201 19.05 -14.16 -32.15
C GLY A 1201 18.18 -13.79 -30.95
N THR A 1202 17.27 -14.68 -30.56
CA THR A 1202 16.50 -14.48 -29.35
C THR A 1202 17.36 -14.90 -28.16
N ILE A 1203 17.49 -14.03 -27.17
CA ILE A 1203 18.14 -14.39 -25.90
C ILE A 1203 17.45 -15.65 -25.35
N ASN A 1204 18.27 -16.58 -24.86
CA ASN A 1204 17.97 -17.93 -24.39
C ASN A 1204 17.77 -19.02 -25.45
N ASP A 1205 17.79 -18.69 -26.75
CA ASP A 1205 17.79 -19.71 -27.80
C ASP A 1205 19.01 -20.63 -27.67
N ILE A 1206 18.77 -21.93 -27.85
CA ILE A 1206 19.83 -22.95 -27.88
C ILE A 1206 20.39 -23.06 -29.29
N TYR A 1207 21.72 -23.01 -29.39
CA TYR A 1207 22.49 -23.19 -30.61
C TYR A 1207 23.39 -24.40 -30.49
N VAL A 1208 23.66 -25.02 -31.62
CA VAL A 1208 24.67 -26.07 -31.76
C VAL A 1208 25.94 -25.51 -32.38
N TYR A 1209 27.08 -25.82 -31.75
CA TYR A 1209 28.41 -25.55 -32.24
C TYR A 1209 29.13 -26.86 -32.56
N HIS A 1210 29.31 -27.14 -33.85
CA HIS A 1210 30.10 -28.29 -34.29
C HIS A 1210 31.59 -28.00 -34.13
N PHE A 1211 32.23 -28.62 -33.15
CA PHE A 1211 33.63 -28.39 -32.84
C PHE A 1211 34.42 -29.70 -32.81
N ARG A 1212 35.41 -29.83 -33.69
CA ARG A 1212 36.32 -30.99 -33.79
C ARG A 1212 35.62 -32.37 -33.83
N GLY A 1213 34.43 -32.43 -34.45
CA GLY A 1213 33.63 -33.65 -34.57
C GLY A 1213 32.69 -33.92 -33.40
N GLY A 1214 32.65 -33.05 -32.38
CA GLY A 1214 31.66 -33.04 -31.31
C GLY A 1214 30.52 -32.04 -31.57
N TYR A 1215 29.38 -32.30 -30.94
CA TYR A 1215 28.19 -31.46 -30.96
C TYR A 1215 28.08 -30.77 -29.60
N HIS A 1216 28.33 -29.47 -29.57
CA HIS A 1216 28.37 -28.67 -28.36
C HIS A 1216 27.18 -27.69 -28.33
N TYR A 1217 26.56 -27.49 -27.18
CA TYR A 1217 25.34 -26.71 -27.07
C TYR A 1217 25.59 -25.46 -26.24
N TYR A 1218 25.09 -24.34 -26.74
CA TYR A 1218 25.23 -23.02 -26.15
C TYR A 1218 23.88 -22.33 -26.08
N ARG A 1219 23.65 -21.60 -25.00
CA ARG A 1219 22.54 -20.68 -24.85
C ARG A 1219 23.02 -19.27 -25.20
N LEU A 1220 22.26 -18.57 -26.03
CA LEU A 1220 22.50 -17.16 -26.31
C LEU A 1220 22.09 -16.31 -25.09
N ILE A 1221 22.97 -15.44 -24.59
CA ILE A 1221 22.67 -14.55 -23.45
C ILE A 1221 22.70 -13.05 -23.83
N ASP A 1222 23.16 -12.70 -25.03
CA ASP A 1222 23.04 -11.37 -25.62
C ASP A 1222 22.31 -11.43 -26.97
N GLY A 1223 21.48 -10.43 -27.30
CA GLY A 1223 20.66 -10.44 -28.53
C GLY A 1223 21.49 -10.37 -29.83
N LYS A 1224 22.79 -10.11 -29.72
CA LYS A 1224 23.75 -10.09 -30.81
C LYS A 1224 24.95 -10.95 -30.41
N TYR A 1225 25.54 -11.63 -31.39
CA TYR A 1225 26.66 -12.53 -31.12
C TYR A 1225 27.81 -12.38 -32.12
N TRP A 1226 29.02 -12.70 -31.68
CA TRP A 1226 30.21 -12.65 -32.55
C TRP A 1226 30.90 -13.99 -32.77
N TYR A 1227 31.18 -14.76 -31.72
CA TYR A 1227 31.85 -16.06 -31.82
C TYR A 1227 31.47 -16.98 -30.65
N PHE A 1228 31.38 -18.29 -30.92
CA PHE A 1228 31.35 -19.28 -29.85
C PHE A 1228 32.73 -19.37 -29.19
N PRO A 1229 32.83 -19.26 -27.85
CA PRO A 1229 34.05 -19.60 -27.12
C PRO A 1229 34.34 -21.10 -27.32
N TRP A 1230 35.60 -21.52 -27.29
CA TRP A 1230 35.89 -22.94 -27.54
C TRP A 1230 35.43 -23.81 -26.36
N PRO A 1231 34.76 -24.94 -26.61
CA PRO A 1231 34.29 -25.84 -25.54
C PRO A 1231 35.40 -26.42 -24.66
N THR A 1232 36.65 -26.38 -25.15
CA THR A 1232 37.84 -26.89 -24.45
C THR A 1232 38.53 -25.84 -23.58
N GLU A 1233 38.04 -24.60 -23.56
CA GLU A 1233 38.56 -23.56 -22.67
C GLU A 1233 38.19 -23.85 -21.22
N ALA A 1234 39.00 -23.36 -20.28
CA ALA A 1234 38.72 -23.51 -18.84
C ALA A 1234 37.40 -22.85 -18.43
N ASN A 1235 36.97 -21.82 -19.16
CA ASN A 1235 35.65 -21.21 -19.05
C ASN A 1235 35.08 -21.03 -20.46
N PRO A 1236 34.26 -21.98 -20.96
CA PRO A 1236 33.68 -21.92 -22.29
C PRO A 1236 32.48 -20.96 -22.36
N ASN A 1237 32.47 -19.86 -21.60
CA ASN A 1237 31.43 -18.83 -21.63
C ASN A 1237 32.04 -17.50 -22.05
N ASN A 1238 31.25 -16.62 -22.69
CA ASN A 1238 31.64 -15.24 -22.95
C ASN A 1238 30.44 -14.30 -22.75
N ALA A 1239 30.54 -13.04 -23.20
CA ALA A 1239 29.47 -12.06 -23.05
C ALA A 1239 28.20 -12.41 -23.86
N ASP A 1240 28.34 -13.21 -24.91
CA ASP A 1240 27.27 -13.54 -25.85
C ASP A 1240 26.66 -14.92 -25.56
N TRP A 1241 27.47 -15.86 -25.06
CA TRP A 1241 27.15 -17.28 -24.99
C TRP A 1241 27.43 -17.92 -23.63
N GLN A 1242 26.47 -18.73 -23.18
CA GLN A 1242 26.63 -19.66 -22.07
C GLN A 1242 26.74 -21.10 -22.61
N TYR A 1243 27.82 -21.80 -22.30
CA TYR A 1243 27.97 -23.21 -22.62
C TYR A 1243 27.08 -24.08 -21.75
N LEU A 1244 26.35 -25.01 -22.38
CA LEU A 1244 25.43 -25.91 -21.68
C LEU A 1244 25.94 -27.35 -21.60
N GLY A 1245 26.70 -27.81 -22.59
CA GLY A 1245 27.20 -29.18 -22.62
C GLY A 1245 27.45 -29.70 -24.03
N HIS A 1246 27.54 -31.03 -24.15
CA HIS A 1246 27.78 -31.71 -25.43
C HIS A 1246 27.09 -33.07 -25.47
N PHE A 1247 26.84 -33.56 -26.68
CA PHE A 1247 26.37 -34.92 -26.94
C PHE A 1247 27.47 -35.95 -26.66
#